data_AF-A0A7X3RHC7-F1
#
_entry.id   AF-A0A7X3RHC7-F1
#
_cell.length_a   1.000
_cell.length_b   1.000
_cell.length_c   1.000
_cell.angle_alpha   90.00
_cell.angle_beta   90.00
_cell.angle_gamma   90.00
#
_symmetry.space_group_name_H-M   'P 1'
#
loop_
_entity.id
_entity.type
_entity.pdbx_description
1 polymer ?
#
loop_
_entity_poly.entity_id
_entity_poly.type
_entity_poly.pdbx_seq_one_letter_code
_entity_poly.pdbx_strand_id
1 'polypeptide(L)'
;MKLSSAPEDLIYDKKRKVFRPAKAGEESEVTRRDLFYQSEKGDRKAGGVFYTRQEFVRHLLKHSLEPALDDHLEAVRDKLSRDPDEAARMLFDFSVLDPAMGSAHFLTVALDVMADRYARFLAEVDGFPGIKEQLNELRRDDLPGVRPPEDGDLMRRLILKRCIYGVDLSPMAVEVANITLWLASFVPGLALSWLDGNLKCGNSLIGVANASVLEREDDASQGFMFSDPVREAMDAATAKHHELASILDQAPDDVRRSREVAAELSEITSGLRTVFDLWAAEPLGLDGARKVDPTMVLEESEEFSELNQRRIRDSAEFANDHGFFHWALEFPSVFHRDQPGFDVVVGNPPWKKVRFEKWKHLAIQDPGIRGIRAIRDRDARAEVLFEQQSGLRAEMDRLERVDKTQRDFFKPANGYVIQGSGDTDLYKLFCERYLTLTRSAGSVGVVLPRVAFLNDGSRGFRRWVFGDCTPQRVDFLLNSGFWAFDMEQRYTISLVALRAMAQADDERAVLRVTGPSRDLGEFTVACEGDGVPIPLNSLVSWTPPQRDDKVNAPGWEVPLVSTDRHRDILAKLMAGTRFDQLRHPSETKFAKLVSGPARVTPYRELDEQAQKPIFNFPAGSGRIPVWKGRSFDQYDPHGNGPAGHAKWEEVLDFVQTRRKSGTKFQGLFPQRVIDDADSHPVNGARIAFRDVSRATDSRTVLSCLVPPRTPLTDKAPYLITADEWRASSKAAVLAVMNSLPFDWQARRYVETNLTYFILNMLCFPKWGDTNWQRIGEFAAQLSSVDERFADFAAEAGVDYGPLTNAEHDDKRAEIDALVAQGYGLDVDELRFIFTDFTFDAVPEHYREQVVAKFEAL
;
A
#
# COMPACT_ATOMS: atom_id res chain seq x y z
N MET A 1 19.19 16.52 6.65
CA MET A 1 19.96 16.13 7.85
C MET A 1 20.07 17.35 8.74
N LYS A 2 19.96 17.20 10.06
CA LYS A 2 20.06 18.29 11.03
C LYS A 2 21.28 18.05 11.91
N LEU A 3 22.05 19.11 12.17
CA LEU A 3 23.13 19.10 13.15
C LEU A 3 22.50 19.10 14.56
N SER A 4 22.88 18.16 15.41
CA SER A 4 22.35 18.00 16.76
C SER A 4 23.47 17.83 17.77
N SER A 5 23.24 18.26 19.00
CA SER A 5 24.18 18.11 20.11
C SER A 5 23.71 17.01 21.05
N ALA A 6 24.63 16.17 21.54
CA ALA A 6 24.31 15.11 22.48
C ALA A 6 24.13 15.67 23.91
N PRO A 7 22.94 15.53 24.54
CA PRO A 7 22.75 16.02 25.93
C PRO A 7 23.52 15.19 26.96
N GLU A 8 23.84 13.95 26.62
CA GLU A 8 24.54 12.93 27.41
C GLU A 8 25.31 11.97 26.49
N ASP A 9 26.02 11.01 27.05
CA ASP A 9 26.73 9.99 26.28
C ASP A 9 25.74 9.03 25.61
N LEU A 10 25.87 8.86 24.30
CA LEU A 10 24.93 8.09 23.48
C LEU A 10 25.61 6.91 22.79
N ILE A 11 24.85 5.81 22.67
CA ILE A 11 25.20 4.63 21.87
C ILE A 11 24.15 4.43 20.80
N TYR A 12 24.57 4.14 19.57
CA TYR A 12 23.65 3.85 18.49
C TYR A 12 23.19 2.38 18.52
N ASP A 13 21.91 2.15 18.82
CA ASP A 13 21.32 0.81 18.73
C ASP A 13 21.09 0.45 17.25
N LYS A 14 22.04 -0.25 16.64
CA LYS A 14 21.97 -0.69 15.23
C LYS A 14 20.70 -1.49 14.92
N LYS A 15 20.16 -2.27 15.87
CA LYS A 15 18.95 -3.08 15.66
C LYS A 15 17.69 -2.22 15.64
N ARG A 16 17.61 -1.23 16.54
CA ARG A 16 16.45 -0.34 16.67
C ARG A 16 16.57 0.93 15.84
N LYS A 17 17.75 1.17 15.25
CA LYS A 17 18.13 2.36 14.47
C LYS A 17 17.88 3.67 15.23
N VAL A 18 18.19 3.71 16.52
CA VAL A 18 18.00 4.90 17.37
C VAL A 18 19.20 5.09 18.30
N PHE A 19 19.45 6.33 18.72
CA PHE A 19 20.36 6.58 19.83
C PHE A 19 19.70 6.22 21.16
N ARG A 20 20.48 5.66 22.07
CA ARG A 20 20.09 5.41 23.45
C ARG A 20 21.14 5.97 24.41
N PRO A 21 20.74 6.37 25.63
CA PRO A 21 21.67 6.61 26.72
C PRO A 21 22.67 5.46 26.90
N ALA A 22 23.95 5.78 27.04
CA ALA A 22 24.97 4.84 27.46
C ALA A 22 24.74 4.45 28.93
N LYS A 23 24.87 3.15 29.25
CA LYS A 23 24.87 2.69 30.64
C LYS A 23 26.26 2.86 31.25
N ALA A 24 26.33 2.90 32.59
CA ALA A 24 27.60 2.95 33.30
C ALA A 24 28.53 1.81 32.86
N GLY A 25 29.71 2.17 32.34
CA GLY A 25 30.73 1.23 31.86
C GLY A 25 30.62 0.83 30.39
N GLU A 26 29.63 1.32 29.63
CA GLU A 26 29.58 1.13 28.17
C GLU A 26 30.38 2.22 27.45
N GLU A 27 31.11 1.84 26.40
CA GLU A 27 31.83 2.77 25.53
C GLU A 27 30.83 3.53 24.62
N SER A 28 30.84 4.86 24.70
CA SER A 28 29.90 5.72 23.96
C SER A 28 30.40 6.01 22.55
N GLU A 29 29.47 6.06 21.58
CA GLU A 29 29.79 6.42 20.19
C GLU A 29 29.73 7.94 19.94
N VAL A 30 28.94 8.64 20.76
CA VAL A 30 28.82 10.09 20.75
C VAL A 30 28.90 10.55 22.20
N THR A 31 29.87 11.40 22.51
CA THR A 31 30.06 11.87 23.89
C THR A 31 29.21 13.11 24.16
N ARG A 32 28.92 13.36 25.43
CA ARG A 32 28.13 14.51 25.87
C ARG A 32 28.70 15.81 25.30
N ARG A 33 27.81 16.62 24.69
CA ARG A 33 28.06 17.89 23.97
C ARG A 33 28.67 17.74 22.58
N ASP A 34 28.99 16.54 22.12
CA ASP A 34 29.43 16.36 20.73
C ASP A 34 28.33 16.77 19.76
N LEU A 35 28.75 17.40 18.66
CA LEU A 35 27.89 17.71 17.53
C LEU A 35 27.95 16.54 16.55
N PHE A 36 26.78 16.06 16.13
CA PHE A 36 26.66 15.00 15.15
C PHE A 36 25.46 15.24 14.25
N TYR A 37 25.51 14.69 13.04
CA TYR A 37 24.39 14.76 12.12
C TYR A 37 23.40 13.64 12.39
N GLN A 38 22.12 14.02 12.45
CA GLN A 38 21.01 13.07 12.47
C GLN A 38 19.98 13.43 11.41
N SER A 39 19.19 12.43 11.02
CA SER A 39 18.04 12.61 10.15
C SER A 39 16.91 13.31 10.88
N GLU A 40 15.89 13.77 10.15
CA GLU A 40 14.64 14.25 10.74
C GLU A 40 13.88 13.16 11.52
N LYS A 41 14.30 11.89 11.40
CA LYS A 41 13.77 10.75 12.15
C LYS A 41 14.60 10.42 13.41
N GLY A 42 15.69 11.15 13.69
CA GLY A 42 16.59 10.89 14.83
C GLY A 42 17.46 9.65 14.66
N ASP A 43 17.75 9.24 13.42
CA ASP A 43 18.68 8.16 13.09
C ASP A 43 19.85 8.67 12.22
N ARG A 44 20.87 7.83 11.97
CA ARG A 44 22.07 8.21 11.20
C ARG A 44 21.86 8.32 9.67
N LYS A 45 20.68 7.97 9.12
CA LYS A 45 20.47 7.89 7.66
C LYS A 45 19.94 9.21 7.07
N ALA A 46 20.58 9.72 6.03
CA ALA A 46 20.15 10.92 5.33
C ALA A 46 18.73 10.76 4.72
N GLY A 47 17.88 11.77 4.94
CA GLY A 47 16.72 12.18 4.14
C GLY A 47 15.77 11.10 3.63
N GLY A 48 14.53 11.10 4.12
CA GLY A 48 13.45 10.20 3.66
C GLY A 48 12.89 10.49 2.26
N VAL A 49 13.72 10.95 1.31
CA VAL A 49 13.40 11.02 -0.11
C VAL A 49 13.75 9.67 -0.71
N PHE A 50 12.75 8.88 -1.08
CA PHE A 50 12.98 7.61 -1.74
C PHE A 50 13.37 7.87 -3.20
N TYR A 51 14.67 7.88 -3.47
CA TYR A 51 15.15 7.94 -4.85
C TYR A 51 14.69 6.69 -5.59
N THR A 52 13.84 6.88 -6.59
CA THR A 52 13.34 5.79 -7.43
C THR A 52 14.35 5.56 -8.55
N ARG A 53 14.76 4.31 -8.77
CA ARG A 53 15.70 3.98 -9.85
C ARG A 53 15.15 4.35 -11.22
N GLN A 54 16.03 4.83 -12.10
CA GLN A 54 15.65 5.28 -13.44
C GLN A 54 15.03 4.16 -14.29
N GLU A 55 15.48 2.92 -14.12
CA GLU A 55 14.94 1.75 -14.82
C GLU A 55 13.47 1.51 -14.47
N PHE A 56 13.07 1.72 -13.20
CA PHE A 56 11.68 1.59 -12.77
C PHE A 56 10.82 2.71 -13.33
N VAL A 57 11.33 3.95 -13.33
CA VAL A 57 10.64 5.10 -13.90
C VAL A 57 10.40 4.91 -15.39
N ARG A 58 11.44 4.53 -16.16
CA ARG A 58 11.31 4.26 -17.60
C ARG A 58 10.32 3.13 -17.88
N HIS A 59 10.35 2.05 -17.09
CA HIS A 59 9.41 0.95 -17.23
C HIS A 59 7.96 1.39 -16.98
N LEU A 60 7.71 2.20 -15.94
CA LEU A 60 6.37 2.74 -15.68
C LEU A 60 5.91 3.64 -16.83
N LEU A 61 6.75 4.56 -17.29
CA LEU A 61 6.42 5.48 -18.39
C LEU A 61 6.16 4.74 -19.71
N LYS A 62 6.89 3.67 -20.00
CA LYS A 62 6.65 2.80 -21.16
C LYS A 62 5.23 2.22 -21.18
N HIS A 63 4.64 1.97 -20.00
CA HIS A 63 3.32 1.35 -19.87
C HIS A 63 2.20 2.33 -19.47
N SER A 64 2.52 3.57 -19.12
CA SER A 64 1.52 4.61 -18.79
C SER A 64 1.59 5.83 -19.72
N LEU A 65 2.76 6.44 -19.88
CA LEU A 65 2.95 7.67 -20.64
C LEU A 65 2.98 7.43 -22.14
N GLU A 66 3.82 6.50 -22.60
CA GLU A 66 4.04 6.28 -24.03
C GLU A 66 2.75 5.91 -24.77
N PRO A 67 1.92 4.95 -24.30
CA PRO A 67 0.67 4.62 -25.00
C PRO A 67 -0.32 5.80 -25.02
N ALA A 68 -0.43 6.56 -23.93
CA ALA A 68 -1.32 7.72 -23.87
C ALA A 68 -0.86 8.84 -24.80
N LEU A 69 0.45 9.04 -24.93
CA LEU A 69 1.02 10.04 -25.83
C LEU A 69 0.90 9.60 -27.29
N ASP A 70 1.12 8.32 -27.59
CA ASP A 70 0.96 7.78 -28.94
C ASP A 70 -0.50 7.94 -29.41
N ASP A 71 -1.50 7.60 -28.56
CA ASP A 71 -2.93 7.84 -28.82
C ASP A 71 -3.22 9.33 -29.11
N HIS A 72 -2.60 10.24 -28.34
CA HIS A 72 -2.75 11.70 -28.52
C HIS A 72 -2.16 12.18 -29.84
N LEU A 73 -0.93 11.77 -30.15
CA LEU A 73 -0.24 12.17 -31.38
C LEU A 73 -0.93 11.61 -32.63
N GLU A 74 -1.52 10.42 -32.55
CA GLU A 74 -2.37 9.88 -33.61
C GLU A 74 -3.63 10.73 -33.81
N ALA A 75 -4.31 11.15 -32.72
CA ALA A 75 -5.44 12.07 -32.81
C ALA A 75 -5.04 13.44 -33.41
N VAL A 76 -3.86 13.97 -33.06
CA VAL A 76 -3.31 15.19 -33.67
C VAL A 76 -3.03 15.00 -35.16
N ARG A 77 -2.47 13.86 -35.57
CA ARG A 77 -2.22 13.51 -36.98
C ARG A 77 -3.52 13.47 -37.78
N ASP A 78 -4.54 12.82 -37.25
CA ASP A 78 -5.85 12.75 -37.87
C ASP A 78 -6.45 14.14 -38.04
N LYS A 79 -6.31 14.98 -37.00
CA LYS A 79 -6.81 16.36 -37.03
C LYS A 79 -6.06 17.24 -38.01
N LEU A 80 -4.75 17.08 -38.14
CA LEU A 80 -3.90 17.86 -39.05
C LEU A 80 -4.39 17.79 -40.50
N SER A 81 -4.94 16.65 -40.91
CA SER A 81 -5.51 16.48 -42.26
C SER A 81 -6.79 17.29 -42.50
N ARG A 82 -7.49 17.71 -41.44
CA ARG A 82 -8.81 18.36 -41.48
C ARG A 82 -8.74 19.84 -41.10
N ASP A 83 -8.00 20.16 -40.04
CA ASP A 83 -7.83 21.50 -39.49
C ASP A 83 -6.40 21.65 -38.92
N PRO A 84 -5.47 22.23 -39.71
CA PRO A 84 -4.08 22.37 -39.29
C PRO A 84 -3.87 23.31 -38.09
N ASP A 85 -4.70 24.34 -37.94
CA ASP A 85 -4.57 25.33 -36.86
C ASP A 85 -5.08 24.75 -35.52
N GLU A 86 -6.14 23.95 -35.56
CA GLU A 86 -6.60 23.18 -34.39
C GLU A 86 -5.59 22.10 -34.00
N ALA A 87 -5.01 21.38 -34.98
CA ALA A 87 -3.97 20.40 -34.71
C ALA A 87 -2.73 21.02 -34.02
N ALA A 88 -2.35 22.25 -34.42
CA ALA A 88 -1.24 22.96 -33.77
C ALA A 88 -1.54 23.34 -32.32
N ARG A 89 -2.79 23.68 -31.99
CA ARG A 89 -3.23 23.91 -30.61
C ARG A 89 -3.26 22.61 -29.80
N MET A 90 -3.77 21.53 -30.39
CA MET A 90 -3.86 20.21 -29.74
C MET A 90 -2.48 19.59 -29.44
N LEU A 91 -1.44 19.92 -30.23
CA LEU A 91 -0.13 19.30 -30.09
C LEU A 91 0.41 19.34 -28.65
N PHE A 92 0.27 20.48 -27.96
CA PHE A 92 0.71 20.66 -26.57
C PHE A 92 -0.41 20.51 -25.54
N ASP A 93 -1.64 20.17 -25.95
CA ASP A 93 -2.76 19.87 -25.05
C ASP A 93 -2.63 18.44 -24.49
N PHE A 94 -1.50 18.19 -23.84
CA PHE A 94 -1.17 16.93 -23.19
C PHE A 94 -0.45 17.23 -21.89
N SER A 95 -0.90 16.65 -20.79
CA SER A 95 -0.49 17.05 -19.45
C SER A 95 -0.07 15.84 -18.59
N VAL A 96 1.15 15.92 -18.05
CA VAL A 96 1.74 14.89 -17.19
C VAL A 96 1.98 15.47 -15.80
N LEU A 97 1.46 14.80 -14.77
CA LEU A 97 1.54 15.25 -13.38
C LEU A 97 2.29 14.27 -12.49
N ASP A 98 3.11 14.79 -11.58
CA ASP A 98 3.48 14.11 -10.32
C ASP A 98 3.03 14.94 -9.10
N PRO A 99 1.99 14.52 -8.34
CA PRO A 99 1.45 15.29 -7.22
C PRO A 99 2.24 15.11 -5.90
N ALA A 100 3.34 14.37 -5.94
CA ALA A 100 4.32 14.26 -4.86
C ALA A 100 5.73 14.19 -5.46
N MET A 101 6.07 15.18 -6.30
CA MET A 101 7.18 15.11 -7.25
C MET A 101 8.57 14.95 -6.61
N GLY A 102 8.75 15.36 -5.35
CA GLY A 102 10.05 15.34 -4.70
C GLY A 102 11.10 16.09 -5.52
N SER A 103 12.12 15.36 -6.00
CA SER A 103 13.20 15.90 -6.83
C SER A 103 12.87 15.98 -8.34
N ALA A 104 11.61 15.76 -8.72
CA ALA A 104 11.15 15.70 -10.11
C ALA A 104 11.85 14.64 -10.99
N HIS A 105 12.30 13.53 -10.41
CA HIS A 105 12.93 12.46 -11.19
C HIS A 105 11.97 11.84 -12.21
N PHE A 106 10.72 11.55 -11.82
CA PHE A 106 9.68 11.07 -12.74
C PHE A 106 9.42 12.06 -13.87
N LEU A 107 9.23 13.34 -13.54
CA LEU A 107 8.97 14.40 -14.50
C LEU A 107 10.13 14.63 -15.47
N THR A 108 11.37 14.49 -15.00
CA THR A 108 12.57 14.61 -15.85
C THR A 108 12.62 13.50 -16.89
N VAL A 109 12.38 12.24 -16.48
CA VAL A 109 12.37 11.12 -17.43
C VAL A 109 11.16 11.20 -18.36
N ALA A 110 9.99 11.64 -17.86
CA ALA A 110 8.82 11.88 -18.70
C ALA A 110 9.11 12.94 -19.77
N LEU A 111 9.76 14.04 -19.39
CA LEU A 111 10.18 15.09 -20.32
C LEU A 111 11.09 14.54 -21.43
N ASP A 112 12.07 13.70 -21.10
CA ASP A 112 12.96 13.07 -22.09
C ASP A 112 12.17 12.17 -23.05
N VAL A 113 11.30 11.31 -22.52
CA VAL A 113 10.47 10.41 -23.33
C VAL A 113 9.53 11.19 -24.25
N MET A 114 8.89 12.24 -23.75
CA MET A 114 8.03 13.10 -24.55
C MET A 114 8.83 13.80 -25.63
N ALA A 115 9.95 14.44 -25.31
CA ALA A 115 10.78 15.16 -26.29
C ALA A 115 11.19 14.24 -27.46
N ASP A 116 11.61 13.00 -27.16
CA ASP A 116 11.95 12.01 -28.17
C ASP A 116 10.74 11.63 -29.06
N ARG A 117 9.56 11.43 -28.46
CA ARG A 117 8.33 11.07 -29.18
C ARG A 117 7.83 12.20 -30.07
N TYR A 118 7.80 13.42 -29.55
CA TYR A 118 7.45 14.63 -30.32
C TYR A 118 8.43 14.86 -31.48
N ALA A 119 9.73 14.69 -31.25
CA ALA A 119 10.74 14.84 -32.31
C ALA A 119 10.53 13.83 -33.44
N ARG A 120 10.24 12.55 -33.12
CA ARG A 120 9.91 11.53 -34.13
C ARG A 120 8.64 11.88 -34.88
N PHE A 121 7.59 12.28 -34.18
CA PHE A 121 6.33 12.69 -34.78
C PHE A 121 6.51 13.84 -35.78
N LEU A 122 7.25 14.89 -35.41
CA LEU A 122 7.50 16.05 -36.28
C LEU A 122 8.44 15.73 -37.44
N ALA A 123 9.29 14.70 -37.32
CA ALA A 123 10.11 14.21 -38.43
C ALA A 123 9.30 13.39 -39.45
N GLU A 124 8.24 12.72 -39.00
CA GLU A 124 7.32 11.96 -39.86
C GLU A 124 6.30 12.85 -40.56
N VAL A 125 5.98 14.01 -39.98
CA VAL A 125 4.96 14.93 -40.48
C VAL A 125 5.58 16.13 -41.19
N ASP A 126 5.43 16.18 -42.51
CA ASP A 126 5.89 17.32 -43.31
C ASP A 126 5.03 18.56 -43.08
N GLY A 127 5.66 19.67 -42.66
CA GLY A 127 5.06 21.00 -42.69
C GLY A 127 4.07 21.30 -41.55
N PHE A 128 4.31 20.80 -40.34
CA PHE A 128 3.46 21.11 -39.18
C PHE A 128 3.37 22.64 -38.92
N PRO A 129 2.16 23.25 -38.85
CA PRO A 129 1.98 24.69 -38.79
C PRO A 129 2.56 25.35 -37.53
N GLY A 130 3.17 26.53 -37.68
CA GLY A 130 3.57 27.42 -36.58
C GLY A 130 4.71 26.92 -35.68
N ILE A 131 5.01 25.62 -35.64
CA ILE A 131 6.04 25.07 -34.75
C ILE A 131 7.44 25.49 -35.18
N LYS A 132 7.76 25.39 -36.48
CA LYS A 132 9.07 25.87 -36.97
C LYS A 132 9.28 27.36 -36.72
N GLU A 133 8.22 28.15 -36.81
CA GLU A 133 8.26 29.59 -36.51
C GLU A 133 8.56 29.82 -35.03
N GLN A 134 7.83 29.16 -34.11
CA GLN A 134 8.08 29.25 -32.66
C GLN A 134 9.50 28.79 -32.28
N LEU A 135 10.00 27.71 -32.89
CA LEU A 135 11.36 27.23 -32.65
C LEU A 135 12.41 28.22 -33.17
N ASN A 136 12.19 28.80 -34.35
CA ASN A 136 13.08 29.84 -34.88
C ASN A 136 13.05 31.13 -34.06
N GLU A 137 11.89 31.52 -33.53
CA GLU A 137 11.75 32.67 -32.62
C GLU A 137 12.56 32.46 -31.34
N LEU A 138 12.53 31.25 -30.77
CA LEU A 138 13.32 30.88 -29.61
C LEU A 138 14.81 30.83 -29.88
N ARG A 139 15.22 30.42 -31.08
CA ARG A 139 16.61 30.10 -31.43
C ARG A 139 17.55 31.31 -31.27
N ARG A 140 18.72 31.05 -30.69
CA ARG A 140 19.82 32.01 -30.52
C ARG A 140 21.11 31.43 -31.11
N ASP A 141 21.34 31.75 -32.38
CA ASP A 141 22.50 31.25 -33.15
C ASP A 141 23.73 32.15 -33.06
N ASP A 142 23.61 33.30 -32.39
CA ASP A 142 24.57 34.39 -32.40
C ASP A 142 25.60 34.34 -31.25
N LEU A 143 25.60 33.29 -30.44
CA LEU A 143 26.46 33.17 -29.26
C LEU A 143 27.88 32.66 -29.60
N PRO A 144 28.93 33.47 -29.37
CA PRO A 144 30.30 33.08 -29.70
C PRO A 144 30.78 31.88 -28.88
N GLY A 145 31.27 30.83 -29.56
CA GLY A 145 31.88 29.66 -28.92
C GLY A 145 30.89 28.65 -28.33
N VAL A 146 29.59 28.80 -28.62
CA VAL A 146 28.52 27.90 -28.16
C VAL A 146 27.86 27.23 -29.37
N ARG A 147 27.56 25.93 -29.27
CA ARG A 147 26.83 25.22 -30.32
C ARG A 147 25.41 25.82 -30.45
N PRO A 148 24.92 26.10 -31.67
CA PRO A 148 23.53 26.47 -31.88
C PRO A 148 22.58 25.43 -31.29
N PRO A 149 21.48 25.86 -30.64
CA PRO A 149 20.55 24.94 -30.03
C PRO A 149 19.80 24.14 -31.09
N GLU A 150 19.65 22.83 -30.90
CA GLU A 150 18.93 21.98 -31.83
C GLU A 150 17.42 22.08 -31.61
N ASP A 151 16.62 21.74 -32.63
CA ASP A 151 15.16 21.73 -32.52
C ASP A 151 14.66 20.83 -31.38
N GLY A 152 15.37 19.74 -31.10
CA GLY A 152 15.08 18.87 -29.96
C GLY A 152 15.26 19.56 -28.60
N ASP A 153 16.30 20.38 -28.43
CA ASP A 153 16.57 21.11 -27.19
C ASP A 153 15.49 22.17 -26.93
N LEU A 154 15.11 22.90 -27.99
CA LEU A 154 14.06 23.90 -27.95
C LEU A 154 12.67 23.28 -27.74
N MET A 155 12.38 22.14 -28.37
CA MET A 155 11.14 21.39 -28.18
C MET A 155 11.02 20.88 -26.75
N ARG A 156 12.11 20.31 -26.19
CA ARG A 156 12.15 19.90 -24.79
C ARG A 156 11.76 21.04 -23.86
N ARG A 157 12.29 22.25 -24.10
CA ARG A 157 11.93 23.44 -23.32
C ARG A 157 10.43 23.80 -23.42
N LEU A 158 9.85 23.73 -24.62
CA LEU A 158 8.41 23.99 -24.82
C LEU A 158 7.54 22.95 -24.10
N ILE A 159 7.88 21.66 -24.21
CA ILE A 159 7.17 20.56 -23.53
C ILE A 159 7.24 20.74 -22.01
N LEU A 160 8.40 21.09 -21.46
CA LEU A 160 8.54 21.35 -20.03
C LEU A 160 7.56 22.45 -19.56
N LYS A 161 7.47 23.56 -20.29
CA LYS A 161 6.62 24.69 -19.90
C LYS A 161 5.13 24.43 -20.11
N ARG A 162 4.73 23.59 -21.07
CA ARG A 162 3.32 23.41 -21.44
C ARG A 162 2.68 22.10 -20.96
N CYS A 163 3.48 21.07 -20.73
CA CYS A 163 2.96 19.71 -20.53
C CYS A 163 3.37 19.07 -19.21
N ILE A 164 4.42 19.55 -18.53
CA ILE A 164 4.95 18.93 -17.31
C ILE A 164 4.49 19.71 -16.08
N TYR A 165 3.84 19.01 -15.15
CA TYR A 165 3.27 19.57 -13.92
C TYR A 165 3.72 18.79 -12.69
N GLY A 166 3.89 19.49 -11.57
CA GLY A 166 4.33 18.86 -10.33
C GLY A 166 3.86 19.59 -9.09
N VAL A 167 3.57 18.83 -8.04
CA VAL A 167 3.20 19.38 -6.73
C VAL A 167 4.01 18.69 -5.65
N ASP A 168 4.49 19.45 -4.67
CA ASP A 168 5.07 18.91 -3.45
C ASP A 168 4.69 19.76 -2.24
N LEU A 169 4.56 19.13 -1.08
CA LEU A 169 4.28 19.81 0.18
C LEU A 169 5.49 20.63 0.67
N SER A 170 6.71 20.20 0.34
CA SER A 170 7.93 20.84 0.79
C SER A 170 8.38 21.93 -0.18
N PRO A 171 8.49 23.20 0.24
CA PRO A 171 9.05 24.26 -0.61
C PRO A 171 10.45 23.91 -1.14
N MET A 172 11.27 23.25 -0.30
CA MET A 172 12.61 22.81 -0.69
C MET A 172 12.58 21.76 -1.81
N ALA A 173 11.60 20.85 -1.81
CA ALA A 173 11.46 19.87 -2.87
C ALA A 173 11.11 20.55 -4.21
N VAL A 174 10.22 21.54 -4.19
CA VAL A 174 9.88 22.36 -5.36
C VAL A 174 11.12 23.06 -5.93
N GLU A 175 11.96 23.67 -5.09
CA GLU A 175 13.21 24.32 -5.55
C GLU A 175 14.19 23.31 -6.17
N VAL A 176 14.34 22.13 -5.57
CA VAL A 176 15.20 21.05 -6.11
C VAL A 176 14.64 20.54 -7.44
N ALA A 177 13.33 20.39 -7.55
CA ALA A 177 12.65 20.02 -8.79
C ALA A 177 12.87 21.06 -9.90
N ASN A 178 12.71 22.36 -9.59
CA ASN A 178 13.00 23.47 -10.50
C ASN A 178 14.42 23.39 -11.06
N ILE A 179 15.42 23.26 -10.19
CA ILE A 179 16.83 23.15 -10.61
C ILE A 179 17.05 21.90 -11.46
N THR A 180 16.46 20.76 -11.09
CA THR A 180 16.62 19.50 -11.81
C THR A 180 16.06 19.58 -13.23
N LEU A 181 14.85 20.13 -13.39
CA LEU A 181 14.23 20.29 -14.70
C LEU A 181 14.92 21.37 -15.55
N TRP A 182 15.41 22.46 -14.94
CA TRP A 182 16.23 23.44 -15.64
C TRP A 182 17.53 22.84 -16.18
N LEU A 183 18.21 21.98 -15.40
CA LEU A 183 19.41 21.30 -15.88
C LEU A 183 19.11 20.33 -17.03
N ALA A 184 17.95 19.64 -16.99
CA ALA A 184 17.54 18.71 -18.05
C ALA A 184 17.11 19.42 -19.36
N SER A 185 16.63 20.66 -19.26
CA SER A 185 16.12 21.48 -20.37
C SER A 185 16.98 22.70 -20.68
N PHE A 186 18.21 22.74 -20.20
CA PHE A 186 19.08 23.90 -20.34
C PHE A 186 19.47 24.12 -21.80
N VAL A 187 19.19 25.32 -22.30
CA VAL A 187 19.59 25.77 -23.63
C VAL A 187 20.48 27.00 -23.48
N PRO A 188 21.76 26.94 -23.88
CA PRO A 188 22.66 28.09 -23.81
C PRO A 188 22.08 29.30 -24.54
N GLY A 189 22.18 30.48 -23.92
CA GLY A 189 21.69 31.72 -24.52
C GLY A 189 20.27 32.11 -24.19
N LEU A 190 19.47 31.17 -23.67
CA LEU A 190 18.10 31.43 -23.25
C LEU A 190 18.04 31.67 -21.74
N ALA A 191 17.09 32.48 -21.31
CA ALA A 191 16.78 32.59 -19.89
C ALA A 191 16.26 31.24 -19.35
N LEU A 192 16.33 31.03 -18.03
CA LEU A 192 15.68 29.87 -17.43
C LEU A 192 14.16 30.04 -17.53
N SER A 193 13.45 29.00 -17.95
CA SER A 193 11.99 29.01 -18.04
C SER A 193 11.39 29.31 -16.66
N TRP A 194 10.33 30.11 -16.62
CA TRP A 194 9.59 30.30 -15.38
C TRP A 194 8.63 29.11 -15.19
N LEU A 195 8.87 28.33 -14.13
CA LEU A 195 8.19 27.05 -13.90
C LEU A 195 7.18 27.08 -12.75
N ASP A 196 7.10 28.17 -11.97
CA ASP A 196 6.20 28.24 -10.79
C ASP A 196 4.70 28.21 -11.17
N GLY A 197 4.38 28.32 -12.47
CA GLY A 197 3.05 28.07 -13.02
C GLY A 197 2.69 26.58 -13.01
N ASN A 198 3.67 25.70 -13.20
CA ASN A 198 3.46 24.26 -13.36
C ASN A 198 3.95 23.45 -12.15
N LEU A 199 5.00 23.95 -11.47
CA LEU A 199 5.54 23.36 -10.26
C LEU A 199 5.04 24.16 -9.05
N LYS A 200 4.19 23.54 -8.24
CA LYS A 200 3.52 24.21 -7.13
C LYS A 200 3.93 23.63 -5.77
N CYS A 201 3.97 24.50 -4.77
CA CYS A 201 4.09 24.11 -3.36
C CYS A 201 2.70 24.02 -2.74
N GLY A 202 2.34 22.86 -2.19
CA GLY A 202 1.05 22.67 -1.53
C GLY A 202 0.76 21.22 -1.15
N ASN A 203 -0.27 21.04 -0.33
CA ASN A 203 -0.75 19.73 0.08
C ASN A 203 -1.70 19.17 -0.98
N SER A 204 -1.18 18.32 -1.87
CA SER A 204 -1.95 17.70 -2.96
C SER A 204 -3.19 16.91 -2.49
N LEU A 205 -3.28 16.55 -1.20
CA LEU A 205 -4.41 15.82 -0.62
C LEU A 205 -5.46 16.72 0.06
N ILE A 206 -5.14 17.96 0.44
CA ILE A 206 -6.05 18.84 1.19
C ILE A 206 -6.37 20.07 0.36
N GLY A 207 -7.65 20.31 0.15
CA GLY A 207 -8.16 21.34 -0.75
C GLY A 207 -9.22 20.78 -1.69
N VAL A 208 -9.69 21.62 -2.60
CA VAL A 208 -10.74 21.25 -3.57
C VAL A 208 -10.10 20.54 -4.75
N ALA A 209 -10.48 19.28 -4.95
CA ALA A 209 -9.96 18.41 -6.02
C ALA A 209 -10.64 18.67 -7.37
N ASN A 210 -11.96 18.73 -7.34
CA ASN A 210 -12.82 18.98 -8.48
C ASN A 210 -13.82 20.07 -8.05
N ALA A 211 -13.97 21.10 -8.88
CA ALA A 211 -14.89 22.19 -8.63
C ALA A 211 -16.35 21.72 -8.53
N SER A 212 -16.69 20.58 -9.13
CA SER A 212 -18.04 19.97 -9.02
C SER A 212 -18.40 19.55 -7.60
N VAL A 213 -17.43 19.40 -6.68
CA VAL A 213 -17.70 19.09 -5.26
C VAL A 213 -18.40 20.25 -4.54
N LEU A 214 -18.42 21.43 -5.14
CA LEU A 214 -19.16 22.59 -4.64
C LEU A 214 -20.68 22.47 -4.91
N GLU A 215 -21.12 21.45 -5.66
CA GLU A 215 -22.53 21.17 -5.94
C GLU A 215 -23.21 20.48 -4.73
N ARG A 216 -24.33 21.02 -4.22
CA ARG A 216 -25.08 20.47 -3.07
C ARG A 216 -26.19 19.52 -3.55
N GLU A 217 -26.32 18.34 -2.93
CA GLU A 217 -27.40 17.36 -3.25
C GLU A 217 -28.82 17.87 -2.91
N ASP A 218 -28.97 18.72 -1.89
CA ASP A 218 -30.28 19.24 -1.44
C ASP A 218 -30.85 20.37 -2.34
N ASP A 219 -30.03 20.95 -3.22
CA ASP A 219 -30.36 22.15 -4.02
C ASP A 219 -30.65 21.85 -5.50
N ALA A 220 -30.93 20.59 -5.86
CA ALA A 220 -31.35 20.22 -7.21
C ALA A 220 -32.64 20.96 -7.68
N SER A 221 -33.41 21.55 -6.76
CA SER A 221 -34.58 22.38 -7.06
C SER A 221 -34.31 23.90 -7.09
N GLN A 222 -33.16 24.37 -6.63
CA GLN A 222 -32.73 25.77 -6.71
C GLN A 222 -31.25 25.80 -7.12
N GLY A 223 -30.98 25.70 -8.43
CA GLY A 223 -29.62 25.62 -8.99
C GLY A 223 -28.73 26.81 -8.61
N PHE A 224 -28.08 26.71 -7.45
CA PHE A 224 -27.36 27.83 -6.83
C PHE A 224 -25.87 27.91 -7.21
N MET A 225 -25.32 26.98 -8.01
CA MET A 225 -23.90 27.04 -8.41
C MET A 225 -23.63 26.60 -9.85
N PHE A 226 -24.21 27.36 -10.78
CA PHE A 226 -23.42 28.12 -11.76
C PHE A 226 -24.01 29.53 -11.76
N SER A 227 -23.69 30.33 -10.75
CA SER A 227 -23.84 31.76 -10.96
C SER A 227 -22.87 32.13 -12.08
N ASP A 228 -23.32 32.92 -13.06
CA ASP A 228 -22.48 33.41 -14.16
C ASP A 228 -21.09 33.92 -13.68
N PRO A 229 -20.96 34.60 -12.51
CA PRO A 229 -19.67 35.07 -12.01
C PRO A 229 -18.60 34.01 -11.75
N VAL A 230 -18.95 32.82 -11.22
CA VAL A 230 -17.94 31.76 -10.96
C VAL A 230 -17.40 31.22 -12.28
N ARG A 231 -18.29 30.97 -13.23
CA ARG A 231 -17.92 30.49 -14.56
C ARG A 231 -17.07 31.52 -15.30
N GLU A 232 -17.50 32.78 -15.30
CA GLU A 232 -16.75 33.90 -15.91
C GLU A 232 -15.35 34.05 -15.30
N ALA A 233 -15.22 33.95 -13.98
CA ALA A 233 -13.93 34.02 -13.31
C ALA A 233 -13.01 32.83 -13.67
N MET A 234 -13.56 31.61 -13.78
CA MET A 234 -12.82 30.42 -14.23
C MET A 234 -12.42 30.50 -15.71
N ASP A 235 -13.30 30.99 -16.59
CA ASP A 235 -13.01 31.26 -18.00
C ASP A 235 -11.88 32.28 -18.14
N ALA A 236 -11.94 33.38 -17.38
CA ALA A 236 -10.90 34.40 -17.35
C ALA A 236 -9.56 33.86 -16.82
N ALA A 237 -9.59 33.06 -15.74
CA ALA A 237 -8.41 32.40 -15.20
C ALA A 237 -7.78 31.44 -16.22
N THR A 238 -8.60 30.69 -16.95
CA THR A 238 -8.16 29.75 -18.00
C THR A 238 -7.50 30.48 -19.16
N ALA A 239 -8.13 31.56 -19.65
CA ALA A 239 -7.56 32.39 -20.72
C ALA A 239 -6.20 32.99 -20.31
N LYS A 240 -6.09 33.50 -19.07
CA LYS A 240 -4.84 34.04 -18.53
C LYS A 240 -3.76 32.98 -18.32
N HIS A 241 -4.15 31.77 -17.91
CA HIS A 241 -3.22 30.66 -17.80
C HIS A 241 -2.68 30.21 -19.17
N HIS A 242 -3.50 30.23 -20.23
CA HIS A 242 -3.04 30.01 -21.60
C HIS A 242 -2.08 31.12 -22.09
N GLU A 243 -2.35 32.38 -21.77
CA GLU A 243 -1.42 33.49 -22.04
C GLU A 243 -0.05 33.21 -21.40
N LEU A 244 -0.03 32.84 -20.11
CA LEU A 244 1.18 32.50 -19.37
C LEU A 244 1.98 31.34 -20.01
N ALA A 245 1.29 30.27 -20.44
CA ALA A 245 1.91 29.12 -21.10
C ALA A 245 2.43 29.42 -22.51
N SER A 246 1.93 30.49 -23.15
CA SER A 246 2.36 30.91 -24.49
C SER A 246 3.68 31.68 -24.50
N ILE A 247 4.04 32.33 -23.38
CA ILE A 247 5.29 33.11 -23.25
C ILE A 247 6.50 32.16 -23.40
N LEU A 248 7.46 32.50 -24.26
CA LEU A 248 8.58 31.61 -24.60
C LEU A 248 9.73 31.65 -23.58
N ASP A 249 9.73 32.64 -22.67
CA ASP A 249 10.80 32.92 -21.70
C ASP A 249 12.18 32.99 -22.38
N GLN A 250 12.28 33.63 -23.54
CA GLN A 250 13.52 33.66 -24.31
C GLN A 250 14.57 34.53 -23.60
N ALA A 251 14.15 35.69 -23.10
CA ALA A 251 14.98 36.68 -22.41
C ALA A 251 14.52 36.89 -20.95
N PRO A 252 15.36 37.50 -20.08
CA PRO A 252 14.97 37.84 -18.71
C PRO A 252 13.72 38.71 -18.61
N ASP A 253 13.43 39.52 -19.63
CA ASP A 253 12.25 40.38 -19.70
C ASP A 253 10.97 39.56 -19.90
N ASP A 254 11.02 38.48 -20.69
CA ASP A 254 9.91 37.54 -20.85
C ASP A 254 9.60 36.82 -19.54
N VAL A 255 10.64 36.46 -18.77
CA VAL A 255 10.49 35.86 -17.44
C VAL A 255 9.82 36.85 -16.47
N ARG A 256 10.12 38.15 -16.57
CA ARG A 256 9.40 39.17 -15.80
C ARG A 256 7.93 39.24 -16.23
N ARG A 257 7.64 39.20 -17.53
CA ARG A 257 6.25 39.15 -18.04
C ARG A 257 5.50 37.92 -17.55
N SER A 258 6.13 36.74 -17.54
CA SER A 258 5.53 35.52 -16.98
C SER A 258 5.14 35.69 -15.50
N ARG A 259 6.00 36.35 -14.70
CA ARG A 259 5.67 36.68 -13.29
C ARG A 259 4.53 37.67 -13.15
N GLU A 260 4.47 38.68 -14.01
CA GLU A 260 3.38 39.66 -14.03
C GLU A 260 2.04 39.01 -14.37
N VAL A 261 1.99 38.20 -15.43
CA VAL A 261 0.76 37.46 -15.82
C VAL A 261 0.33 36.48 -14.72
N ALA A 262 1.29 35.84 -14.04
CA ALA A 262 0.99 34.98 -12.90
C ALA A 262 0.39 35.75 -11.71
N ALA A 263 0.86 36.98 -11.46
CA ALA A 263 0.27 37.86 -10.45
C ALA A 263 -1.15 38.30 -10.85
N GLU A 264 -1.37 38.70 -12.11
CA GLU A 264 -2.70 39.00 -12.66
C GLU A 264 -3.67 37.81 -12.49
N LEU A 265 -3.21 36.58 -12.77
CA LEU A 265 -3.99 35.35 -12.57
C LEU A 265 -4.34 35.12 -11.08
N SER A 266 -3.40 35.39 -10.17
CA SER A 266 -3.64 35.27 -8.74
C SER A 266 -4.65 36.29 -8.24
N GLU A 267 -4.68 37.49 -8.81
CA GLU A 267 -5.68 38.52 -8.49
C GLU A 267 -7.08 38.08 -8.96
N ILE A 268 -7.21 37.61 -10.20
CA ILE A 268 -8.48 37.10 -10.77
C ILE A 268 -9.06 35.95 -9.94
N THR A 269 -8.19 35.07 -9.43
CA THR A 269 -8.62 33.87 -8.68
C THR A 269 -8.73 34.08 -7.17
N SER A 270 -8.41 35.28 -6.64
CA SER A 270 -8.34 35.55 -5.20
C SER A 270 -9.69 35.36 -4.48
N GLY A 271 -10.78 35.86 -5.05
CA GLY A 271 -12.14 35.67 -4.52
C GLY A 271 -12.55 34.20 -4.52
N LEU A 272 -12.29 33.49 -5.62
CA LEU A 272 -12.56 32.04 -5.74
C LEU A 272 -11.75 31.23 -4.74
N ARG A 273 -10.48 31.58 -4.52
CA ARG A 273 -9.63 30.93 -3.52
C ARG A 273 -10.24 31.05 -2.13
N THR A 274 -10.73 32.23 -1.76
CA THR A 274 -11.38 32.44 -0.46
C THR A 274 -12.61 31.55 -0.28
N VAL A 275 -13.44 31.39 -1.32
CA VAL A 275 -14.58 30.46 -1.31
C VAL A 275 -14.12 29.02 -1.14
N PHE A 276 -13.06 28.62 -1.83
CA PHE A 276 -12.54 27.26 -1.78
C PHE A 276 -11.84 26.97 -0.43
N ASP A 277 -11.19 27.95 0.17
CA ASP A 277 -10.59 27.89 1.51
C ASP A 277 -11.68 27.64 2.56
N LEU A 278 -12.77 28.41 2.52
CA LEU A 278 -13.94 28.20 3.38
C LEU A 278 -14.50 26.77 3.23
N TRP A 279 -14.60 26.28 1.99
CA TRP A 279 -15.13 24.95 1.73
C TRP A 279 -14.26 23.82 2.30
N ALA A 280 -12.94 23.96 2.16
CA ALA A 280 -11.96 23.00 2.65
C ALA A 280 -11.72 23.10 4.17
N ALA A 281 -11.98 24.26 4.79
CA ALA A 281 -11.81 24.48 6.23
C ALA A 281 -12.92 23.86 7.08
N GLU A 282 -14.17 23.73 6.59
CA GLU A 282 -15.27 23.19 7.40
C GLU A 282 -15.01 21.77 7.93
N PRO A 283 -14.56 20.79 7.11
CA PRO A 283 -14.22 19.45 7.60
C PRO A 283 -13.05 19.41 8.59
N LEU A 284 -12.23 20.46 8.64
CA LEU A 284 -11.10 20.60 9.56
C LEU A 284 -11.49 21.25 10.90
N GLY A 285 -12.76 21.63 11.05
CA GLY A 285 -13.34 22.14 12.31
C GLY A 285 -13.83 23.58 12.26
N LEU A 286 -13.85 24.24 11.09
CA LEU A 286 -14.41 25.59 10.96
C LEU A 286 -15.92 25.54 10.69
N ASP A 287 -16.72 25.35 11.75
CA ASP A 287 -18.16 25.12 11.65
C ASP A 287 -18.93 26.22 10.88
N GLY A 288 -19.65 25.80 9.85
CA GLY A 288 -20.48 26.65 9.01
C GLY A 288 -19.70 27.54 8.04
N ALA A 289 -18.45 27.21 7.72
CA ALA A 289 -17.69 27.92 6.69
C ALA A 289 -18.35 27.81 5.30
N ARG A 290 -18.96 26.65 4.93
CA ARG A 290 -19.73 26.50 3.68
C ARG A 290 -21.10 27.21 3.68
N LYS A 291 -21.46 27.91 4.76
CA LYS A 291 -22.68 28.74 4.84
C LYS A 291 -22.42 30.20 4.46
N VAL A 292 -21.16 30.59 4.26
CA VAL A 292 -20.83 31.93 3.75
C VAL A 292 -21.23 31.97 2.27
N ASP A 293 -21.99 33.00 1.88
CA ASP A 293 -22.45 33.17 0.49
C ASP A 293 -21.25 33.45 -0.43
N PRO A 294 -20.96 32.59 -1.41
CA PRO A 294 -19.85 32.79 -2.34
C PRO A 294 -20.00 34.04 -3.20
N THR A 295 -21.22 34.46 -3.53
CA THR A 295 -21.48 35.64 -4.37
C THR A 295 -21.01 36.90 -3.66
N MET A 296 -21.32 37.03 -2.37
CA MET A 296 -20.86 38.15 -1.55
C MET A 296 -19.33 38.20 -1.43
N VAL A 297 -18.66 37.04 -1.45
CA VAL A 297 -17.19 36.95 -1.39
C VAL A 297 -16.58 37.38 -2.72
N LEU A 298 -17.17 36.97 -3.85
CA LEU A 298 -16.69 37.31 -5.19
C LEU A 298 -16.95 38.77 -5.57
N GLU A 299 -18.04 39.36 -5.08
CA GLU A 299 -18.39 40.77 -5.28
C GLU A 299 -17.70 41.71 -4.28
N GLU A 300 -16.82 41.19 -3.41
CA GLU A 300 -16.12 41.95 -2.36
C GLU A 300 -17.07 42.79 -1.48
N SER A 301 -18.23 42.24 -1.14
CA SER A 301 -19.26 42.97 -0.37
C SER A 301 -18.75 43.44 1.00
N GLU A 302 -18.95 44.72 1.33
CA GLU A 302 -18.61 45.25 2.67
C GLU A 302 -19.58 44.77 3.77
N GLU A 303 -20.70 44.14 3.42
CA GLU A 303 -21.80 43.76 4.34
C GLU A 303 -21.65 42.36 4.95
N PHE A 304 -20.43 41.92 5.28
CA PHE A 304 -20.26 40.67 6.03
C PHE A 304 -20.58 40.84 7.52
N SER A 305 -21.39 39.93 8.07
CA SER A 305 -21.50 39.80 9.53
C SER A 305 -20.13 39.54 10.18
N GLU A 306 -19.91 40.00 11.42
CA GLU A 306 -18.65 39.75 12.16
C GLU A 306 -18.27 38.26 12.20
N LEU A 307 -19.28 37.38 12.26
CA LEU A 307 -19.09 35.93 12.23
C LEU A 307 -18.51 35.44 10.88
N ASN A 308 -18.99 35.96 9.75
CA ASN A 308 -18.51 35.58 8.42
C ASN A 308 -17.12 36.17 8.14
N GLN A 309 -16.86 37.42 8.57
CA GLN A 309 -15.52 38.00 8.50
C GLN A 309 -14.49 37.17 9.28
N ARG A 310 -14.89 36.68 10.47
CA ARG A 310 -14.06 35.77 11.25
C ARG A 310 -13.83 34.45 10.51
N ARG A 311 -14.87 33.83 9.94
CA ARG A 311 -14.72 32.60 9.16
C ARG A 311 -13.78 32.75 7.97
N ILE A 312 -13.88 33.85 7.21
CA ILE A 312 -12.98 34.14 6.10
C ILE A 312 -11.53 34.20 6.59
N ARG A 313 -11.27 34.96 7.66
CA ARG A 313 -9.92 35.05 8.26
C ARG A 313 -9.40 33.71 8.76
N ASP A 314 -10.22 33.00 9.55
CA ASP A 314 -9.85 31.71 10.12
C ASP A 314 -9.61 30.69 8.98
N SER A 315 -10.39 30.71 7.90
CA SER A 315 -10.20 29.82 6.74
C SER A 315 -8.84 30.02 6.06
N ALA A 316 -8.36 31.26 5.96
CA ALA A 316 -7.02 31.55 5.44
C ALA A 316 -5.91 31.03 6.38
N GLU A 317 -6.12 31.05 7.70
CA GLU A 317 -5.20 30.43 8.66
C GLU A 317 -5.18 28.91 8.51
N PHE A 318 -6.34 28.26 8.36
CA PHE A 318 -6.43 26.83 8.04
C PHE A 318 -5.74 26.49 6.72
N ALA A 319 -5.92 27.32 5.68
CA ALA A 319 -5.29 27.13 4.38
C ALA A 319 -3.76 27.15 4.49
N ASN A 320 -3.20 28.08 5.27
CA ASN A 320 -1.77 28.16 5.52
C ASN A 320 -1.26 26.98 6.37
N ASP A 321 -1.96 26.61 7.44
CA ASP A 321 -1.55 25.56 8.38
C ASP A 321 -1.58 24.16 7.75
N HIS A 322 -2.53 23.91 6.87
CA HIS A 322 -2.72 22.62 6.21
C HIS A 322 -2.14 22.58 4.78
N GLY A 323 -1.75 23.74 4.24
CA GLY A 323 -1.21 23.92 2.90
C GLY A 323 -2.23 23.64 1.81
N PHE A 324 -3.43 24.23 1.87
CA PHE A 324 -4.50 23.92 0.91
C PHE A 324 -4.05 24.07 -0.53
N PHE A 325 -4.44 23.09 -1.35
CA PHE A 325 -4.16 23.05 -2.77
C PHE A 325 -5.46 22.86 -3.57
N HIS A 326 -5.85 23.90 -4.30
CA HIS A 326 -7.10 23.96 -5.06
C HIS A 326 -6.83 23.69 -6.54
N TRP A 327 -6.91 22.42 -6.93
CA TRP A 327 -6.45 21.93 -8.23
C TRP A 327 -6.99 22.71 -9.44
N ALA A 328 -8.30 23.01 -9.45
CA ALA A 328 -8.93 23.76 -10.53
C ALA A 328 -8.47 25.22 -10.61
N LEU A 329 -8.04 25.84 -9.49
CA LEU A 329 -7.52 27.21 -9.47
C LEU A 329 -6.03 27.28 -9.79
N GLU A 330 -5.28 26.25 -9.39
CA GLU A 330 -3.83 26.18 -9.60
C GLU A 330 -3.48 25.77 -11.04
N PHE A 331 -4.31 24.92 -11.66
CA PHE A 331 -4.13 24.42 -13.02
C PHE A 331 -5.43 24.57 -13.85
N PRO A 332 -5.94 25.80 -14.05
CA PRO A 332 -7.24 26.01 -14.68
C PRO A 332 -7.32 25.43 -16.09
N SER A 333 -6.27 25.53 -16.92
CA SER A 333 -6.30 24.95 -18.27
C SER A 333 -6.38 23.42 -18.34
N VAL A 334 -6.05 22.72 -17.25
CA VAL A 334 -6.15 21.25 -17.18
C VAL A 334 -7.56 20.81 -16.74
N PHE A 335 -8.19 21.59 -15.86
CA PHE A 335 -9.51 21.27 -15.29
C PHE A 335 -10.67 21.98 -15.96
N HIS A 336 -10.41 23.00 -16.77
CA HIS A 336 -11.41 23.80 -17.48
C HIS A 336 -11.28 23.62 -18.99
N ARG A 337 -11.29 22.35 -19.42
CA ARG A 337 -11.30 21.89 -20.82
C ARG A 337 -12.37 20.81 -21.00
N ASP A 338 -12.68 20.44 -22.24
CA ASP A 338 -13.76 19.47 -22.56
C ASP A 338 -13.66 18.16 -21.76
N GLN A 339 -12.44 17.68 -21.52
CA GLN A 339 -12.15 16.54 -20.65
C GLN A 339 -11.24 16.95 -19.49
N PRO A 340 -11.80 17.29 -18.31
CA PRO A 340 -11.02 17.80 -17.20
C PRO A 340 -10.10 16.74 -16.61
N GLY A 341 -8.92 17.17 -16.14
CA GLY A 341 -7.91 16.32 -15.50
C GLY A 341 -6.70 16.05 -16.39
N PHE A 342 -5.67 15.47 -15.81
CA PHE A 342 -4.39 15.16 -16.44
C PHE A 342 -4.47 13.93 -17.33
N ASP A 343 -3.73 13.95 -18.43
CA ASP A 343 -3.61 12.83 -19.37
C ASP A 343 -2.87 11.65 -18.74
N VAL A 344 -1.81 11.96 -18.00
CA VAL A 344 -0.98 10.97 -17.33
C VAL A 344 -0.61 11.43 -15.93
N VAL A 345 -0.82 10.59 -14.93
CA VAL A 345 -0.39 10.83 -13.55
C VAL A 345 0.67 9.80 -13.15
N VAL A 346 1.82 10.26 -12.69
CA VAL A 346 2.95 9.42 -12.31
C VAL A 346 3.44 9.73 -10.91
N GLY A 347 4.23 8.83 -10.33
CA GLY A 347 5.02 9.16 -9.16
C GLY A 347 5.19 8.01 -8.16
N ASN A 348 5.81 8.35 -7.04
CA ASN A 348 6.01 7.45 -5.91
C ASN A 348 5.41 8.11 -4.65
N PRO A 349 4.16 7.80 -4.27
CA PRO A 349 3.51 8.42 -3.14
C PRO A 349 4.25 8.11 -1.84
N PRO A 350 4.12 8.95 -0.80
CA PRO A 350 4.65 8.65 0.52
C PRO A 350 3.93 7.45 1.16
N TRP A 351 4.68 6.46 1.67
CA TRP A 351 4.10 5.26 2.33
C TRP A 351 3.93 5.41 3.84
N LYS A 352 3.96 6.65 4.36
CA LYS A 352 3.80 6.92 5.80
C LYS A 352 2.33 6.90 6.18
N LYS A 353 2.05 6.69 7.47
CA LYS A 353 0.72 6.89 8.06
C LYS A 353 0.51 8.37 8.40
N VAL A 354 -0.73 8.85 8.27
CA VAL A 354 -1.18 10.14 8.82
C VAL A 354 -1.30 9.98 10.34
N ARG A 355 -0.16 10.05 11.01
CA ARG A 355 -0.08 9.97 12.46
C ARG A 355 1.06 10.83 12.97
N PHE A 356 0.74 11.70 13.92
CA PHE A 356 1.74 12.42 14.68
C PHE A 356 2.57 11.46 15.53
N GLU A 357 3.87 11.36 15.22
CA GLU A 357 4.83 10.56 15.98
C GLU A 357 5.59 11.45 16.96
N LYS A 358 4.96 11.77 18.10
CA LYS A 358 5.54 12.57 19.21
C LYS A 358 7.01 12.26 19.46
N TRP A 359 7.33 10.96 19.59
CA TRP A 359 8.69 10.51 19.93
C TRP A 359 9.73 10.75 18.83
N LYS A 360 9.33 10.83 17.56
CA LYS A 360 10.27 11.19 16.47
C LYS A 360 10.59 12.67 16.50
N HIS A 361 9.59 13.53 16.71
CA HIS A 361 9.80 14.97 16.83
C HIS A 361 10.68 15.32 18.04
N LEU A 362 10.40 14.72 19.20
CA LEU A 362 11.22 14.94 20.39
C LEU A 362 12.65 14.41 20.22
N ALA A 363 12.86 13.35 19.43
CA ALA A 363 14.21 12.83 19.15
C ALA A 363 15.12 13.81 18.40
N ILE A 364 14.54 14.78 17.68
CA ILE A 364 15.31 15.83 17.01
C ILE A 364 15.98 16.74 18.06
N GLN A 365 15.32 16.96 19.20
CA GLN A 365 15.78 17.82 20.29
C GLN A 365 16.56 17.02 21.34
N ASP A 366 16.11 15.81 21.69
CA ASP A 366 16.80 14.85 22.56
C ASP A 366 16.96 13.49 21.85
N PRO A 367 18.10 13.25 21.17
CA PRO A 367 18.34 12.02 20.41
C PRO A 367 18.20 10.72 21.22
N GLY A 368 18.45 10.77 22.53
CA GLY A 368 18.40 9.59 23.41
C GLY A 368 16.98 9.16 23.80
N ILE A 369 15.98 10.04 23.65
CA ILE A 369 14.63 9.83 24.21
C ILE A 369 13.93 8.58 23.64
N ARG A 370 14.17 8.25 22.37
CA ARG A 370 13.59 7.04 21.73
C ARG A 370 14.24 5.74 22.20
N GLY A 371 15.47 5.80 22.72
CA GLY A 371 16.19 4.65 23.24
C GLY A 371 15.70 4.17 24.61
N ILE A 372 14.94 4.99 25.33
CA ILE A 372 14.42 4.68 26.67
C ILE A 372 13.33 3.58 26.57
N ARG A 373 13.50 2.51 27.36
CA ARG A 373 12.61 1.34 27.31
C ARG A 373 11.33 1.52 28.14
N ALA A 374 11.44 2.08 29.34
CA ALA A 374 10.29 2.28 30.21
C ALA A 374 9.49 3.50 29.77
N ILE A 375 8.17 3.33 29.59
CA ILE A 375 7.27 4.41 29.16
C ILE A 375 7.31 5.57 30.15
N ARG A 376 7.22 5.27 31.47
CA ARG A 376 7.28 6.26 32.54
C ARG A 376 8.53 7.14 32.48
N ASP A 377 9.70 6.53 32.29
CA ASP A 377 10.97 7.25 32.25
C ASP A 377 11.08 8.12 30.99
N ARG A 378 10.54 7.63 29.88
CA ARG A 378 10.49 8.37 28.62
C ARG A 378 9.55 9.57 28.69
N ASP A 379 8.40 9.40 29.33
CA ASP A 379 7.44 10.49 29.56
C ASP A 379 8.02 11.54 30.50
N ALA A 380 8.65 11.14 31.61
CA ALA A 380 9.35 12.06 32.51
C ALA A 380 10.47 12.84 31.79
N ARG A 381 11.20 12.19 30.89
CA ARG A 381 12.23 12.86 30.07
C ARG A 381 11.64 13.88 29.10
N ALA A 382 10.47 13.61 28.53
CA ALA A 382 9.76 14.57 27.69
C ALA A 382 9.29 15.79 28.50
N GLU A 383 8.78 15.60 29.71
CA GLU A 383 8.39 16.71 30.60
C GLU A 383 9.56 17.65 30.90
N VAL A 384 10.73 17.10 31.24
CA VAL A 384 11.95 17.89 31.44
C VAL A 384 12.33 18.66 30.17
N LEU A 385 12.20 18.05 28.99
CA LEU A 385 12.49 18.72 27.72
C LEU A 385 11.50 19.87 27.43
N PHE A 386 10.23 19.70 27.78
CA PHE A 386 9.21 20.76 27.64
C PHE A 386 9.45 21.92 28.62
N GLU A 387 9.98 21.66 29.81
CA GLU A 387 10.37 22.70 30.76
C GLU A 387 11.62 23.47 30.28
N GLN A 388 12.55 22.80 29.62
CA GLN A 388 13.79 23.40 29.12
C GLN A 388 13.61 24.23 27.84
N GLN A 389 12.65 23.89 26.99
CA GLN A 389 12.39 24.57 25.72
C GLN A 389 10.99 25.21 25.73
N SER A 390 10.95 26.53 25.96
CA SER A 390 9.70 27.29 25.90
C SER A 390 9.04 27.15 24.52
N GLY A 391 7.73 26.91 24.51
CA GLY A 391 6.94 26.75 23.29
C GLY A 391 6.94 25.36 22.65
N LEU A 392 7.88 24.46 23.00
CA LEU A 392 7.93 23.11 22.41
C LEU A 392 6.64 22.32 22.69
N ARG A 393 6.07 22.44 23.89
CA ARG A 393 4.79 21.79 24.22
C ARG A 393 3.66 22.31 23.34
N ALA A 394 3.52 23.63 23.21
CA ALA A 394 2.48 24.24 22.39
C ALA A 394 2.62 23.83 20.91
N GLU A 395 3.85 23.71 20.41
CA GLU A 395 4.13 23.21 19.06
C GLU A 395 3.74 21.73 18.91
N MET A 396 4.08 20.86 19.87
CA MET A 396 3.65 19.45 19.83
C MET A 396 2.13 19.33 19.87
N ASP A 397 1.46 20.11 20.72
CA ASP A 397 -0.01 20.13 20.83
C ASP A 397 -0.66 20.67 19.54
N ARG A 398 0.00 21.61 18.84
CA ARG A 398 -0.44 22.11 17.52
C ARG A 398 -0.32 21.02 16.47
N LEU A 399 0.84 20.37 16.36
CA LEU A 399 1.06 19.28 15.40
C LEU A 399 0.11 18.09 15.62
N GLU A 400 -0.15 17.72 16.88
CA GLU A 400 -1.11 16.67 17.21
C GLU A 400 -2.55 17.06 16.84
N ARG A 401 -2.92 18.34 17.03
CA ARG A 401 -4.22 18.87 16.57
C ARG A 401 -4.35 18.85 15.06
N VAL A 402 -3.33 19.32 14.32
CA VAL A 402 -3.30 19.31 12.85
C VAL A 402 -3.47 17.88 12.31
N ASP A 403 -2.74 16.91 12.84
CA ASP A 403 -2.86 15.50 12.42
C ASP A 403 -4.23 14.89 12.74
N LYS A 404 -4.85 15.33 13.85
CA LYS A 404 -6.21 14.92 14.19
C LYS A 404 -7.24 15.50 13.22
N THR A 405 -7.19 16.81 12.94
CA THR A 405 -8.14 17.47 12.03
C THR A 405 -7.93 17.02 10.59
N GLN A 406 -6.70 16.80 10.12
CA GLN A 406 -6.44 16.25 8.78
C GLN A 406 -7.16 14.92 8.54
N ARG A 407 -7.20 14.03 9.54
CA ARG A 407 -7.94 12.77 9.45
C ARG A 407 -9.45 12.98 9.32
N ASP A 408 -9.99 14.08 9.84
CA ASP A 408 -11.39 14.44 9.65
C ASP A 408 -11.70 14.92 8.23
N PHE A 409 -10.71 15.49 7.52
CA PHE A 409 -10.83 15.85 6.11
C PHE A 409 -10.89 14.61 5.20
N PHE A 410 -10.15 13.55 5.51
CA PHE A 410 -10.07 12.32 4.70
C PHE A 410 -11.27 11.39 4.88
N LYS A 411 -12.48 11.94 4.70
CA LYS A 411 -13.77 11.24 4.79
C LYS A 411 -14.50 11.24 3.44
N PRO A 412 -15.47 10.32 3.23
CA PRO A 412 -16.25 10.24 1.99
C PRO A 412 -16.88 11.56 1.54
N ALA A 413 -17.35 12.37 2.50
CA ALA A 413 -17.95 13.69 2.24
C ALA A 413 -17.00 14.70 1.55
N ASN A 414 -15.69 14.42 1.50
CA ASN A 414 -14.70 15.26 0.81
C ASN A 414 -13.99 14.50 -0.32
N GLY A 415 -14.63 13.45 -0.88
CA GLY A 415 -14.10 12.69 -2.01
C GLY A 415 -13.15 11.54 -1.64
N TYR A 416 -13.02 11.20 -0.35
CA TYR A 416 -12.19 10.07 0.10
C TYR A 416 -13.05 8.87 0.52
N VAL A 417 -13.34 7.98 -0.43
CA VAL A 417 -14.29 6.87 -0.31
C VAL A 417 -13.62 5.50 -0.21
N ILE A 418 -12.35 5.40 -0.62
CA ILE A 418 -11.62 4.14 -0.83
C ILE A 418 -10.99 3.62 0.49
N GLN A 419 -11.05 4.40 1.57
CA GLN A 419 -10.47 4.07 2.87
C GLN A 419 -11.10 2.81 3.51
N GLY A 420 -10.27 1.83 3.87
CA GLY A 420 -10.67 0.64 4.64
C GLY A 420 -10.58 0.84 6.15
N SER A 421 -10.90 -0.20 6.92
CA SER A 421 -10.71 -0.19 8.39
C SER A 421 -9.22 -0.20 8.75
N GLY A 422 -8.75 0.78 9.54
CA GLY A 422 -7.36 0.85 10.03
C GLY A 422 -6.81 2.28 10.12
N ASP A 423 -5.49 2.39 10.33
CA ASP A 423 -4.80 3.69 10.24
C ASP A 423 -4.82 4.19 8.79
N THR A 424 -4.97 5.50 8.60
CA THR A 424 -4.93 6.15 7.28
C THR A 424 -3.49 6.16 6.74
N ASP A 425 -3.23 5.35 5.72
CA ASP A 425 -1.95 5.32 5.00
C ASP A 425 -1.97 6.35 3.87
N LEU A 426 -0.96 7.23 3.79
CA LEU A 426 -0.90 8.30 2.79
C LEU A 426 -0.95 7.77 1.36
N TYR A 427 -0.29 6.65 1.05
CA TYR A 427 -0.31 6.09 -0.31
C TYR A 427 -1.74 5.77 -0.78
N LYS A 428 -2.67 5.42 0.14
CA LYS A 428 -4.07 5.17 -0.22
C LYS A 428 -4.77 6.47 -0.61
N LEU A 429 -4.58 7.53 0.17
CA LEU A 429 -5.13 8.85 -0.14
C LEU A 429 -4.59 9.38 -1.47
N PHE A 430 -3.29 9.21 -1.72
CA PHE A 430 -2.69 9.52 -3.01
C PHE A 430 -3.26 8.68 -4.14
N CYS A 431 -3.53 7.40 -3.91
CA CYS A 431 -4.22 6.58 -4.90
C CYS A 431 -5.57 7.19 -5.25
N GLU A 432 -6.43 7.53 -4.27
CA GLU A 432 -7.71 8.22 -4.57
C GLU A 432 -7.48 9.50 -5.37
N ARG A 433 -6.48 10.28 -4.96
CA ARG A 433 -6.13 11.54 -5.59
C ARG A 433 -5.65 11.38 -7.02
N TYR A 434 -4.79 10.42 -7.33
CA TYR A 434 -4.30 10.19 -8.70
C TYR A 434 -5.46 10.08 -9.69
N LEU A 435 -6.59 9.57 -9.25
CA LEU A 435 -7.73 9.21 -10.08
C LEU A 435 -8.67 10.37 -10.26
N THR A 436 -8.95 11.09 -9.17
CA THR A 436 -9.66 12.37 -9.27
C THR A 436 -8.95 13.35 -10.18
N LEU A 437 -7.62 13.25 -10.26
CA LEU A 437 -6.80 14.10 -11.11
C LEU A 437 -6.60 13.56 -12.52
N THR A 438 -6.86 12.28 -12.79
CA THR A 438 -6.69 11.71 -14.14
C THR A 438 -7.99 11.91 -14.93
N ARG A 439 -7.91 12.39 -16.17
CA ARG A 439 -9.09 12.49 -17.04
C ARG A 439 -9.64 11.10 -17.42
N SER A 440 -10.86 11.07 -17.95
CA SER A 440 -11.41 9.85 -18.56
C SER A 440 -10.47 9.30 -19.65
N ALA A 441 -10.22 7.99 -19.66
CA ALA A 441 -9.26 7.34 -20.57
C ALA A 441 -7.78 7.73 -20.39
N GLY A 442 -7.44 8.54 -19.38
CA GLY A 442 -6.05 8.86 -19.01
C GLY A 442 -5.34 7.69 -18.32
N SER A 443 -4.03 7.83 -18.10
CA SER A 443 -3.17 6.75 -17.60
C SER A 443 -2.47 7.11 -16.29
N VAL A 444 -2.20 6.10 -15.45
CA VAL A 444 -1.49 6.26 -14.18
C VAL A 444 -0.33 5.28 -14.11
N GLY A 445 0.85 5.76 -13.74
CA GLY A 445 2.07 4.96 -13.59
C GLY A 445 2.77 5.23 -12.25
N VAL A 446 2.60 4.35 -11.27
CA VAL A 446 2.98 4.63 -9.88
C VAL A 446 3.69 3.47 -9.17
N VAL A 447 4.48 3.82 -8.16
CA VAL A 447 5.13 2.86 -7.25
C VAL A 447 4.29 2.68 -5.98
N LEU A 448 3.83 1.47 -5.69
CA LEU A 448 3.02 1.19 -4.51
C LEU A 448 3.65 0.10 -3.63
N PRO A 449 3.39 0.10 -2.31
CA PRO A 449 3.74 -1.05 -1.49
C PRO A 449 2.80 -2.22 -1.84
N ARG A 450 3.30 -3.46 -1.85
CA ARG A 450 2.49 -4.63 -2.24
C ARG A 450 1.23 -4.83 -1.41
N VAL A 451 1.23 -4.35 -0.16
CA VAL A 451 0.04 -4.38 0.69
C VAL A 451 -1.19 -3.71 0.07
N ALA A 452 -1.03 -2.82 -0.92
CA ALA A 452 -2.13 -2.28 -1.73
C ALA A 452 -2.94 -3.39 -2.42
N PHE A 453 -2.27 -4.44 -2.91
CA PHE A 453 -2.86 -5.56 -3.65
C PHE A 453 -3.15 -6.79 -2.78
N LEU A 454 -2.96 -6.71 -1.46
CA LEU A 454 -3.06 -7.87 -0.58
C LEU A 454 -3.87 -7.60 0.70
N ASN A 455 -3.64 -6.49 1.40
CA ASN A 455 -4.22 -6.31 2.74
C ASN A 455 -5.70 -5.93 2.68
N ASP A 456 -6.48 -6.38 3.67
CA ASP A 456 -7.90 -6.05 3.81
C ASP A 456 -8.17 -4.54 3.87
N GLY A 457 -7.31 -3.79 4.56
CA GLY A 457 -7.41 -2.32 4.66
C GLY A 457 -7.24 -1.55 3.33
N SER A 458 -6.92 -2.25 2.23
CA SER A 458 -6.83 -1.70 0.87
C SER A 458 -7.88 -2.29 -0.08
N ARG A 459 -8.93 -2.93 0.47
CA ARG A 459 -9.98 -3.56 -0.34
C ARG A 459 -10.79 -2.55 -1.15
N GLY A 460 -11.10 -1.38 -0.59
CA GLY A 460 -11.71 -0.29 -1.33
C GLY A 460 -10.88 0.08 -2.55
N PHE A 461 -9.54 0.16 -2.37
CA PHE A 461 -8.61 0.50 -3.45
C PHE A 461 -8.64 -0.54 -4.56
N ARG A 462 -8.57 -1.83 -4.21
CA ARG A 462 -8.61 -2.88 -5.23
C ARG A 462 -9.94 -2.91 -5.97
N ARG A 463 -11.07 -2.81 -5.28
CA ARG A 463 -12.39 -2.75 -5.96
C ARG A 463 -12.46 -1.62 -6.98
N TRP A 464 -11.93 -0.48 -6.60
CA TRP A 464 -11.88 0.67 -7.49
C TRP A 464 -10.90 0.41 -8.66
N VAL A 465 -9.68 -0.11 -8.43
CA VAL A 465 -8.71 -0.44 -9.51
C VAL A 465 -9.27 -1.42 -10.53
N PHE A 466 -9.99 -2.45 -10.06
CA PHE A 466 -10.49 -3.53 -10.90
C PHE A 466 -11.94 -3.32 -11.35
N GLY A 467 -12.62 -2.28 -10.88
CA GLY A 467 -14.00 -1.94 -11.25
C GLY A 467 -14.10 -0.66 -12.08
N ASP A 468 -13.34 0.37 -11.73
CA ASP A 468 -13.41 1.70 -12.35
C ASP A 468 -12.20 1.99 -13.26
N CYS A 469 -11.26 1.04 -13.37
CA CYS A 469 -10.05 1.15 -14.17
C CYS A 469 -9.73 -0.14 -14.92
N THR A 470 -8.88 -0.01 -15.95
CA THR A 470 -8.26 -1.14 -16.63
C THR A 470 -6.82 -1.27 -16.15
N PRO A 471 -6.50 -2.24 -15.27
CA PRO A 471 -5.13 -2.48 -14.86
C PRO A 471 -4.35 -3.06 -16.04
N GLN A 472 -3.32 -2.36 -16.49
CA GLN A 472 -2.50 -2.80 -17.61
C GLN A 472 -1.46 -3.81 -17.14
N ARG A 473 -0.75 -3.47 -16.06
CA ARG A 473 0.39 -4.24 -15.59
C ARG A 473 0.73 -3.98 -14.11
N VAL A 474 1.10 -5.03 -13.39
CA VAL A 474 1.64 -4.96 -12.03
C VAL A 474 2.92 -5.80 -11.94
N ASP A 475 4.06 -5.16 -11.73
CA ASP A 475 5.36 -5.82 -11.58
C ASP A 475 5.79 -5.81 -10.11
N PHE A 476 6.08 -6.98 -9.56
CA PHE A 476 6.51 -7.13 -8.17
C PHE A 476 8.03 -7.18 -8.04
N LEU A 477 8.57 -6.43 -7.08
CA LEU A 477 10.01 -6.36 -6.76
C LEU A 477 10.23 -6.78 -5.30
N LEU A 478 11.00 -7.83 -5.06
CA LEU A 478 11.43 -8.19 -3.71
C LEU A 478 12.72 -7.43 -3.38
N ASN A 479 12.68 -6.52 -2.41
CA ASN A 479 13.79 -5.61 -2.11
C ASN A 479 14.96 -6.26 -1.30
N SER A 480 15.26 -7.54 -1.55
CA SER A 480 16.34 -8.28 -0.90
C SER A 480 17.70 -7.62 -1.18
N GLY A 481 18.48 -7.29 -0.15
CA GLY A 481 19.78 -6.64 -0.37
C GLY A 481 19.71 -5.15 -0.71
N PHE A 482 18.54 -4.49 -0.57
CA PHE A 482 18.34 -3.07 -0.90
C PHE A 482 18.60 -2.74 -2.37
N TRP A 483 18.46 -3.72 -3.27
CA TRP A 483 18.73 -3.48 -4.68
C TRP A 483 17.73 -2.48 -5.26
N ALA A 484 16.44 -2.55 -4.92
CA ALA A 484 15.42 -1.68 -5.51
C ALA A 484 15.35 -0.31 -4.81
N PHE A 485 15.25 -0.29 -3.48
CA PHE A 485 15.11 0.93 -2.67
C PHE A 485 15.87 0.81 -1.35
N ASP A 486 16.36 1.92 -0.79
CA ASP A 486 17.00 1.95 0.55
C ASP A 486 15.98 1.90 1.70
N MET A 487 15.18 0.84 1.73
CA MET A 487 14.12 0.61 2.72
C MET A 487 14.09 -0.85 3.20
N GLU A 488 13.15 -1.21 4.08
CA GLU A 488 13.06 -2.58 4.62
C GLU A 488 13.12 -3.66 3.53
N GLN A 489 14.08 -4.58 3.65
CA GLN A 489 14.41 -5.57 2.62
C GLN A 489 13.34 -6.67 2.47
N ARG A 490 12.46 -6.79 3.47
CA ARG A 490 11.43 -7.82 3.55
C ARG A 490 10.14 -7.48 2.83
N TYR A 491 9.97 -6.24 2.37
CA TYR A 491 8.75 -5.82 1.69
C TYR A 491 8.87 -5.97 0.18
N THR A 492 7.79 -6.42 -0.44
CA THR A 492 7.64 -6.41 -1.88
C THR A 492 7.09 -5.04 -2.30
N ILE A 493 7.57 -4.55 -3.42
CA ILE A 493 7.18 -3.28 -4.02
C ILE A 493 6.46 -3.60 -5.33
N SER A 494 5.46 -2.80 -5.67
CA SER A 494 4.65 -2.97 -6.89
C SER A 494 4.87 -1.76 -7.78
N LEU A 495 5.28 -1.99 -9.04
CA LEU A 495 5.19 -1.01 -10.10
C LEU A 495 3.86 -1.22 -10.80
N VAL A 496 3.04 -0.18 -10.90
CA VAL A 496 1.65 -0.29 -11.35
C VAL A 496 1.39 0.67 -12.50
N ALA A 497 0.91 0.13 -13.61
CA ALA A 497 0.37 0.88 -14.72
C ALA A 497 -1.12 0.56 -14.90
N LEU A 498 -1.96 1.58 -14.95
CA LEU A 498 -3.41 1.47 -15.09
C LEU A 498 -3.98 2.59 -15.97
N ARG A 499 -5.11 2.32 -16.63
CA ARG A 499 -5.83 3.30 -17.46
C ARG A 499 -7.21 3.55 -16.86
N ALA A 500 -7.60 4.81 -16.73
CA ALA A 500 -8.93 5.20 -16.27
C ALA A 500 -10.00 4.81 -17.32
N MET A 501 -11.09 4.16 -16.91
CA MET A 501 -12.14 3.76 -17.85
C MET A 501 -13.11 4.92 -18.15
N ALA A 502 -13.58 5.03 -19.39
CA ALA A 502 -14.73 5.88 -19.75
C ALA A 502 -16.04 5.05 -19.82
N GLN A 503 -15.96 3.80 -20.29
CA GLN A 503 -16.97 2.72 -20.25
C GLN A 503 -16.48 1.64 -21.23
N ALA A 504 -16.19 0.40 -20.80
CA ALA A 504 -15.96 -0.73 -21.73
C ALA A 504 -16.11 -2.12 -21.05
N ASP A 505 -16.45 -3.13 -21.87
CA ASP A 505 -16.79 -4.51 -21.52
C ASP A 505 -15.87 -5.21 -20.50
N ASP A 506 -16.44 -5.51 -19.34
CA ASP A 506 -15.81 -6.09 -18.15
C ASP A 506 -15.29 -7.53 -18.36
N GLU A 507 -15.85 -8.27 -19.33
CA GLU A 507 -15.63 -9.72 -19.46
C GLU A 507 -14.27 -10.14 -20.05
N ARG A 508 -13.52 -9.22 -20.68
CA ARG A 508 -12.23 -9.53 -21.36
C ARG A 508 -11.00 -8.85 -20.75
N ALA A 509 -11.15 -8.15 -19.64
CA ALA A 509 -10.02 -7.48 -19.00
C ALA A 509 -9.00 -8.52 -18.47
N VAL A 510 -7.72 -8.27 -18.75
CA VAL A 510 -6.60 -9.12 -18.36
C VAL A 510 -5.57 -8.26 -17.61
N LEU A 511 -5.27 -8.64 -16.37
CA LEU A 511 -4.17 -8.09 -15.60
C LEU A 511 -2.87 -8.81 -16.00
N ARG A 512 -1.83 -8.07 -16.38
CA ARG A 512 -0.49 -8.65 -16.57
C ARG A 512 0.33 -8.53 -15.30
N VAL A 513 0.87 -9.65 -14.81
CA VAL A 513 1.67 -9.70 -13.58
C VAL A 513 3.08 -10.20 -13.87
N THR A 514 4.09 -9.61 -13.24
CA THR A 514 5.45 -10.19 -13.21
C THR A 514 6.04 -10.22 -11.81
N GLY A 515 7.08 -11.05 -11.66
CA GLY A 515 7.89 -11.10 -10.46
C GLY A 515 7.43 -12.13 -9.42
N PRO A 516 8.00 -12.09 -8.22
CA PRO A 516 8.84 -11.01 -7.74
C PRO A 516 10.25 -11.07 -8.32
N SER A 517 10.71 -9.96 -8.92
CA SER A 517 12.12 -9.80 -9.31
C SER A 517 12.97 -9.53 -8.07
N ARG A 518 14.11 -10.21 -7.94
CA ARG A 518 15.00 -10.16 -6.75
C ARG A 518 16.26 -9.33 -6.95
N ASP A 519 16.55 -8.97 -8.20
CA ASP A 519 17.64 -8.10 -8.59
C ASP A 519 17.30 -7.37 -9.91
N LEU A 520 18.22 -6.52 -10.36
CA LEU A 520 18.06 -5.73 -11.58
C LEU A 520 18.07 -6.58 -12.86
N GLY A 521 18.79 -7.70 -12.86
CA GLY A 521 18.87 -8.60 -14.01
C GLY A 521 17.53 -9.32 -14.25
N GLU A 522 16.98 -9.93 -13.19
CA GLU A 522 15.63 -10.52 -13.22
C GLU A 522 14.58 -9.49 -13.65
N PHE A 523 14.66 -8.28 -13.12
CA PHE A 523 13.75 -7.19 -13.48
C PHE A 523 13.85 -6.81 -14.96
N THR A 524 15.07 -6.66 -15.49
CA THR A 524 15.27 -6.28 -16.90
C THR A 524 14.64 -7.32 -17.83
N VAL A 525 14.85 -8.61 -17.56
CA VAL A 525 14.22 -9.71 -18.32
C VAL A 525 12.70 -9.66 -18.20
N ALA A 526 12.17 -9.40 -17.00
CA ALA A 526 10.72 -9.28 -16.80
C ALA A 526 10.10 -8.10 -17.57
N CYS A 527 10.80 -6.97 -17.68
CA CYS A 527 10.37 -5.77 -18.40
C CYS A 527 10.30 -5.94 -19.92
N GLU A 528 11.13 -6.85 -20.47
CA GLU A 528 11.12 -7.18 -21.90
C GLU A 528 9.92 -8.06 -22.27
N GLY A 529 9.44 -8.90 -21.35
CA GLY A 529 8.26 -9.74 -21.56
C GLY A 529 6.94 -9.01 -21.33
N ASP A 530 5.84 -9.57 -21.84
CA ASP A 530 4.48 -9.05 -21.65
C ASP A 530 3.87 -9.38 -20.28
N GLY A 531 4.60 -10.10 -19.44
CA GLY A 531 4.13 -10.63 -18.16
C GLY A 531 3.06 -11.71 -18.26
N VAL A 532 2.75 -12.32 -17.13
CA VAL A 532 1.79 -13.43 -17.02
C VAL A 532 0.37 -12.86 -17.06
N PRO A 533 -0.45 -13.22 -18.06
CA PRO A 533 -1.82 -12.74 -18.14
C PRO A 533 -2.71 -13.47 -17.14
N ILE A 534 -3.39 -12.72 -16.28
CA ILE A 534 -4.42 -13.19 -15.35
C ILE A 534 -5.75 -12.56 -15.77
N PRO A 535 -6.69 -13.34 -16.33
CA PRO A 535 -8.05 -12.89 -16.57
C PRO A 535 -8.71 -12.40 -15.28
N LEU A 536 -9.41 -11.25 -15.32
CA LEU A 536 -10.04 -10.69 -14.10
C LEU A 536 -11.09 -11.63 -13.50
N ASN A 537 -11.84 -12.39 -14.33
CA ASN A 537 -12.79 -13.39 -13.85
C ASN A 537 -12.12 -14.51 -13.02
N SER A 538 -10.92 -14.94 -13.39
CA SER A 538 -10.12 -15.89 -12.61
C SER A 538 -9.75 -15.28 -11.27
N LEU A 539 -9.29 -14.02 -11.25
CA LEU A 539 -8.95 -13.32 -10.02
C LEU A 539 -10.16 -13.21 -9.07
N VAL A 540 -11.34 -12.87 -9.60
CA VAL A 540 -12.61 -12.89 -8.85
C VAL A 540 -12.91 -14.27 -8.27
N SER A 541 -12.72 -15.33 -9.06
CA SER A 541 -12.99 -16.70 -8.61
C SER A 541 -12.05 -17.16 -7.50
N TRP A 542 -10.80 -16.70 -7.50
CA TRP A 542 -9.80 -17.00 -6.48
C TRP A 542 -10.02 -16.19 -5.20
N THR A 543 -10.63 -15.01 -5.34
CA THR A 543 -10.82 -14.04 -4.27
C THR A 543 -12.29 -13.63 -4.11
N PRO A 544 -13.21 -14.58 -3.87
CA PRO A 544 -14.62 -14.27 -3.70
C PRO A 544 -14.87 -13.36 -2.48
N PRO A 545 -16.04 -12.72 -2.43
CA PRO A 545 -16.41 -11.83 -1.34
C PRO A 545 -16.25 -12.47 0.03
N GLN A 546 -15.71 -11.70 0.98
CA GLN A 546 -15.67 -12.11 2.38
C GLN A 546 -17.05 -12.01 3.00
N ARG A 547 -17.34 -12.89 3.95
CA ARG A 547 -18.67 -13.03 4.53
C ARG A 547 -19.13 -11.82 5.35
N ASP A 548 -18.18 -11.12 5.94
CA ASP A 548 -18.33 -9.93 6.77
C ASP A 548 -18.30 -8.63 5.94
N ASP A 549 -18.19 -8.76 4.61
CA ASP A 549 -18.31 -7.66 3.68
C ASP A 549 -19.76 -7.24 3.46
N LYS A 550 -20.08 -6.00 3.83
CA LYS A 550 -21.41 -5.43 3.58
C LYS A 550 -21.72 -5.26 2.09
N VAL A 551 -20.70 -5.16 1.25
CA VAL A 551 -20.84 -4.86 -0.19
C VAL A 551 -20.85 -6.14 -1.04
N ASN A 552 -20.54 -7.30 -0.46
CA ASN A 552 -20.49 -8.60 -1.15
C ASN A 552 -19.68 -8.56 -2.47
N ALA A 553 -18.56 -7.83 -2.49
CA ALA A 553 -17.71 -7.67 -3.67
C ALA A 553 -16.41 -8.50 -3.55
N PRO A 554 -15.79 -8.92 -4.66
CA PRO A 554 -14.56 -9.71 -4.63
C PRO A 554 -13.43 -9.01 -3.87
N GLY A 555 -12.47 -9.78 -3.37
CA GLY A 555 -11.29 -9.31 -2.66
C GLY A 555 -10.24 -8.71 -3.60
N TRP A 556 -10.09 -9.29 -4.80
CA TRP A 556 -9.17 -8.85 -5.85
C TRP A 556 -7.67 -8.93 -5.48
N GLU A 557 -7.30 -9.79 -4.53
CA GLU A 557 -5.91 -9.94 -4.09
C GLU A 557 -5.02 -10.54 -5.19
N VAL A 558 -3.94 -9.85 -5.55
CA VAL A 558 -3.06 -10.25 -6.65
C VAL A 558 -1.95 -11.20 -6.17
N PRO A 559 -1.84 -12.42 -6.71
CA PRO A 559 -0.81 -13.37 -6.32
C PRO A 559 0.56 -13.05 -6.96
N LEU A 560 1.64 -13.56 -6.35
CA LEU A 560 2.96 -13.59 -6.99
C LEU A 560 3.06 -14.71 -8.02
N VAL A 561 2.99 -14.38 -9.31
CA VAL A 561 3.17 -15.37 -10.39
C VAL A 561 4.23 -14.88 -11.36
N SER A 562 5.21 -15.74 -11.64
CA SER A 562 6.35 -15.40 -12.49
C SER A 562 6.29 -16.03 -13.88
N THR A 563 5.49 -17.08 -14.08
CA THR A 563 5.30 -17.75 -15.37
C THR A 563 3.85 -18.21 -15.54
N ASP A 564 3.43 -18.50 -16.78
CA ASP A 564 2.10 -19.09 -17.06
C ASP A 564 1.86 -20.37 -16.26
N ARG A 565 2.92 -21.18 -16.09
CA ARG A 565 2.85 -22.41 -15.29
C ARG A 565 2.52 -22.15 -13.82
N HIS A 566 3.02 -21.06 -13.24
CA HIS A 566 2.60 -20.66 -11.88
C HIS A 566 1.10 -20.33 -11.84
N ARG A 567 0.59 -19.57 -12.83
CA ARG A 567 -0.83 -19.21 -12.92
C ARG A 567 -1.72 -20.45 -13.03
N ASP A 568 -1.36 -21.39 -13.91
CA ASP A 568 -2.19 -22.54 -14.21
C ASP A 568 -2.26 -23.53 -13.03
N ILE A 569 -1.13 -23.76 -12.35
CA ILE A 569 -1.10 -24.55 -11.11
C ILE A 569 -1.91 -23.85 -10.01
N LEU A 570 -1.73 -22.53 -9.83
CA LEU A 570 -2.51 -21.78 -8.84
C LEU A 570 -4.02 -21.88 -9.13
N ALA A 571 -4.43 -21.80 -10.39
CA ALA A 571 -5.83 -21.96 -10.79
C ALA A 571 -6.41 -23.32 -10.36
N LYS A 572 -5.64 -24.40 -10.51
CA LYS A 572 -6.02 -25.74 -10.03
C LYS A 572 -6.17 -25.78 -8.50
N LEU A 573 -5.21 -25.23 -7.76
CA LEU A 573 -5.27 -25.19 -6.29
C LEU A 573 -6.47 -24.38 -5.78
N MET A 574 -6.73 -23.23 -6.40
CA MET A 574 -7.82 -22.31 -6.03
C MET A 574 -9.21 -22.82 -6.45
N ALA A 575 -9.31 -23.85 -7.28
CA ALA A 575 -10.58 -24.52 -7.60
C ALA A 575 -11.08 -25.45 -6.45
N GLY A 576 -10.32 -25.53 -5.36
CA GLY A 576 -10.64 -26.30 -4.16
C GLY A 576 -11.70 -25.68 -3.25
N THR A 577 -11.80 -26.18 -2.02
CA THR A 577 -12.70 -25.63 -0.99
C THR A 577 -11.97 -24.58 -0.16
N ARG A 578 -12.48 -23.35 -0.07
CA ARG A 578 -11.86 -22.30 0.76
C ARG A 578 -11.79 -22.68 2.23
N PHE A 579 -10.73 -22.26 2.90
CA PHE A 579 -10.47 -22.50 4.32
C PHE A 579 -11.63 -22.07 5.21
N ASP A 580 -12.19 -20.88 4.97
CA ASP A 580 -13.31 -20.32 5.74
C ASP A 580 -14.67 -20.95 5.42
N GLN A 581 -14.73 -21.80 4.39
CA GLN A 581 -15.90 -22.55 3.96
C GLN A 581 -15.82 -24.05 4.28
N LEU A 582 -14.74 -24.51 4.94
CA LEU A 582 -14.60 -25.90 5.34
C LEU A 582 -15.73 -26.33 6.28
N ARG A 583 -16.40 -27.42 5.90
CA ARG A 583 -17.51 -28.04 6.66
C ARG A 583 -17.13 -29.42 7.19
N HIS A 584 -17.88 -29.89 8.19
CA HIS A 584 -17.67 -31.22 8.75
C HIS A 584 -17.97 -32.31 7.70
N PRO A 585 -17.12 -33.37 7.56
CA PRO A 585 -17.28 -34.40 6.52
C PRO A 585 -18.62 -35.16 6.55
N SER A 586 -19.27 -35.27 7.72
CA SER A 586 -20.55 -35.99 7.87
C SER A 586 -21.78 -35.23 7.35
N GLU A 587 -21.63 -33.98 6.89
CA GLU A 587 -22.73 -33.19 6.31
C GLU A 587 -23.09 -33.58 4.86
N THR A 588 -22.44 -34.58 4.26
CA THR A 588 -22.70 -34.96 2.86
C THR A 588 -23.93 -35.83 2.62
N LYS A 589 -24.65 -36.31 3.66
CA LYS A 589 -26.03 -36.87 3.53
C LYS A 589 -26.77 -37.23 4.84
N PHE A 590 -26.15 -37.17 6.02
CA PHE A 590 -26.74 -37.72 7.27
C PHE A 590 -27.11 -36.71 8.38
N ALA A 591 -26.81 -35.42 8.25
CA ALA A 591 -26.97 -34.44 9.34
C ALA A 591 -28.01 -33.33 9.06
N LYS A 592 -29.22 -33.70 8.64
CA LYS A 592 -30.30 -32.73 8.32
C LYS A 592 -31.06 -32.14 9.53
N LEU A 593 -30.58 -32.28 10.76
CA LEU A 593 -31.42 -31.98 11.95
C LEU A 593 -30.84 -31.09 13.06
N VAL A 594 -29.67 -30.47 12.91
CA VAL A 594 -29.23 -29.37 13.81
C VAL A 594 -28.58 -28.28 12.96
N SER A 595 -29.12 -27.06 13.06
CA SER A 595 -28.95 -25.97 12.09
C SER A 595 -27.77 -25.03 12.37
N GLY A 596 -26.79 -25.02 11.45
CA GLY A 596 -25.76 -23.98 11.28
C GLY A 596 -24.52 -24.55 10.57
N PRO A 597 -23.85 -23.84 9.64
CA PRO A 597 -22.61 -24.32 9.03
C PRO A 597 -21.54 -24.63 10.07
N ALA A 598 -21.04 -25.87 10.09
CA ALA A 598 -19.73 -26.21 10.64
C ALA A 598 -18.68 -25.22 10.11
N ARG A 599 -17.95 -24.51 10.99
CA ARG A 599 -16.95 -23.50 10.57
C ARG A 599 -15.63 -23.66 11.30
N VAL A 600 -14.54 -23.55 10.55
CA VAL A 600 -13.17 -23.38 11.07
C VAL A 600 -12.89 -21.88 11.18
N THR A 601 -12.45 -21.40 12.34
CA THR A 601 -12.17 -19.96 12.57
C THR A 601 -10.87 -19.77 13.34
N PRO A 602 -9.90 -18.99 12.83
CA PRO A 602 -8.69 -18.69 13.57
C PRO A 602 -8.93 -17.71 14.73
N TYR A 603 -8.28 -17.96 15.88
CA TYR A 603 -8.47 -17.21 17.12
C TYR A 603 -7.16 -16.96 17.89
N ARG A 604 -7.05 -15.76 18.48
CA ARG A 604 -5.91 -15.31 19.31
C ARG A 604 -6.30 -15.39 20.77
N GLU A 605 -5.54 -16.14 21.56
CA GLU A 605 -5.86 -16.41 22.96
C GLU A 605 -5.36 -15.32 23.91
N LEU A 606 -4.05 -15.04 23.92
CA LEU A 606 -3.39 -14.00 24.73
C LEU A 606 -2.65 -13.00 23.83
N ASP A 607 -2.55 -11.72 24.20
CA ASP A 607 -1.64 -10.76 23.56
C ASP A 607 -0.29 -10.74 24.30
N GLU A 608 0.82 -10.92 23.57
CA GLU A 608 2.14 -11.07 24.19
C GLU A 608 2.58 -9.81 24.98
N GLN A 609 2.11 -8.62 24.59
CA GLN A 609 2.46 -7.37 25.26
C GLN A 609 1.47 -7.05 26.38
N ALA A 610 0.18 -7.08 26.08
CA ALA A 610 -0.86 -6.65 27.01
C ALA A 610 -1.02 -7.62 28.19
N GLN A 611 -0.89 -8.93 27.96
CA GLN A 611 -1.03 -9.95 29.01
C GLN A 611 0.31 -10.45 29.56
N LYS A 612 1.43 -9.77 29.25
CA LYS A 612 2.75 -10.13 29.79
C LYS A 612 2.78 -10.32 31.32
N PRO A 613 2.08 -9.52 32.14
CA PRO A 613 2.02 -9.74 33.59
C PRO A 613 1.47 -11.11 34.01
N ILE A 614 0.63 -11.75 33.19
CA ILE A 614 0.00 -13.06 33.48
C ILE A 614 1.00 -14.22 33.31
N PHE A 615 2.03 -14.06 32.46
CA PHE A 615 2.94 -15.15 32.11
C PHE A 615 4.45 -14.82 32.19
N ASN A 616 4.81 -13.75 32.91
CA ASN A 616 6.22 -13.35 33.11
C ASN A 616 6.86 -14.04 34.34
N PHE A 617 6.58 -15.32 34.54
CA PHE A 617 7.13 -16.09 35.66
C PHE A 617 8.23 -17.07 35.19
N PRO A 618 9.25 -17.34 36.02
CA PRO A 618 10.22 -18.39 35.73
C PRO A 618 9.55 -19.78 35.81
N ALA A 619 10.15 -20.75 35.11
CA ALA A 619 9.77 -22.16 35.20
C ALA A 619 9.80 -22.63 36.67
N GLY A 620 8.84 -23.46 37.06
CA GLY A 620 8.74 -23.96 38.44
C GLY A 620 7.51 -24.83 38.67
N SER A 621 7.48 -25.49 39.83
CA SER A 621 6.38 -26.36 40.24
C SER A 621 5.04 -25.61 40.24
N GLY A 622 4.01 -26.21 39.62
CA GLY A 622 2.66 -25.65 39.53
C GLY A 622 2.46 -24.55 38.47
N ARG A 623 3.44 -24.31 37.59
CA ARG A 623 3.31 -23.35 36.48
C ARG A 623 3.34 -24.05 35.14
N ILE A 624 2.54 -23.55 34.21
CA ILE A 624 2.42 -24.08 32.85
C ILE A 624 3.15 -23.19 31.85
N PRO A 625 3.72 -23.75 30.78
CA PRO A 625 4.35 -22.98 29.71
C PRO A 625 3.30 -22.25 28.87
N VAL A 626 3.54 -20.99 28.54
CA VAL A 626 2.75 -20.24 27.54
C VAL A 626 3.51 -20.22 26.24
N TRP A 627 2.93 -20.79 25.19
CA TRP A 627 3.57 -20.97 23.89
C TRP A 627 3.37 -19.77 22.97
N LYS A 628 4.33 -19.54 22.08
CA LYS A 628 4.31 -18.55 21.02
C LYS A 628 4.57 -19.22 19.68
N GLY A 629 4.50 -18.49 18.58
CA GLY A 629 4.66 -19.06 17.23
C GLY A 629 5.99 -19.79 16.98
N ARG A 630 7.05 -19.55 17.77
CA ARG A 630 8.32 -20.29 17.69
C ARG A 630 8.40 -21.51 18.62
N SER A 631 7.40 -21.75 19.46
CA SER A 631 7.38 -22.83 20.45
C SER A 631 7.06 -24.20 19.85
N PHE A 632 6.62 -24.25 18.60
CA PHE A 632 6.35 -25.47 17.83
C PHE A 632 6.85 -25.30 16.39
N ASP A 633 6.96 -26.41 15.68
CA ASP A 633 7.29 -26.51 14.26
C ASP A 633 6.24 -27.38 13.53
N GLN A 634 6.46 -27.72 12.27
CA GLN A 634 5.59 -28.59 11.48
C GLN A 634 5.43 -29.97 12.14
N TYR A 635 4.20 -30.29 12.57
CA TYR A 635 3.83 -31.48 13.36
C TYR A 635 4.54 -31.64 14.72
N ASP A 636 5.51 -30.79 15.05
CA ASP A 636 6.37 -30.95 16.21
C ASP A 636 6.05 -29.95 17.33
N PRO A 637 5.57 -30.40 18.50
CA PRO A 637 5.35 -29.56 19.67
C PRO A 637 6.62 -29.12 20.43
N HIS A 638 7.83 -29.46 19.96
CA HIS A 638 9.11 -29.23 20.64
C HIS A 638 9.98 -28.13 19.98
N GLY A 639 9.41 -26.96 19.72
CA GLY A 639 10.15 -25.82 19.16
C GLY A 639 11.08 -25.07 20.14
N ASN A 640 11.26 -23.76 19.93
CA ASN A 640 12.21 -22.90 20.66
C ASN A 640 11.75 -22.47 22.08
N GLY A 641 11.12 -23.38 22.83
CA GLY A 641 10.65 -23.14 24.20
C GLY A 641 9.52 -22.08 24.30
N PRO A 642 8.98 -21.87 25.51
CA PRO A 642 7.82 -21.00 25.71
C PRO A 642 8.16 -19.50 25.69
N ALA A 643 7.12 -18.66 25.57
CA ALA A 643 7.21 -17.20 25.78
C ALA A 643 7.43 -16.82 27.24
N GLY A 644 6.93 -17.66 28.15
CA GLY A 644 7.00 -17.51 29.60
C GLY A 644 6.20 -18.62 30.29
N HIS A 645 5.97 -18.49 31.58
CA HIS A 645 5.17 -19.44 32.36
C HIS A 645 4.08 -18.71 33.12
N ALA A 646 2.92 -19.34 33.27
CA ALA A 646 1.76 -18.78 33.96
C ALA A 646 1.21 -19.74 35.01
N LYS A 647 0.35 -19.24 35.90
CA LYS A 647 -0.52 -20.10 36.71
C LYS A 647 -1.75 -20.46 35.89
N TRP A 648 -2.16 -21.72 35.95
CA TRP A 648 -3.27 -22.21 35.12
C TRP A 648 -4.58 -21.51 35.44
N GLU A 649 -4.88 -21.28 36.72
CA GLU A 649 -6.13 -20.69 37.17
C GLU A 649 -6.29 -19.25 36.68
N GLU A 650 -5.20 -18.47 36.71
CA GLU A 650 -5.19 -17.07 36.23
C GLU A 650 -5.40 -16.99 34.72
N VAL A 651 -4.83 -17.94 33.95
CA VAL A 651 -5.04 -18.00 32.50
C VAL A 651 -6.46 -18.44 32.17
N LEU A 652 -6.95 -19.49 32.84
CA LEU A 652 -8.28 -20.04 32.60
C LEU A 652 -9.37 -18.99 32.89
N ASP A 653 -9.24 -18.24 33.98
CA ASP A 653 -10.15 -17.14 34.32
C ASP A 653 -10.14 -16.04 33.24
N PHE A 654 -8.95 -15.64 32.77
CA PHE A 654 -8.81 -14.65 31.71
C PHE A 654 -9.47 -15.10 30.40
N VAL A 655 -9.13 -16.30 29.91
CA VAL A 655 -9.65 -16.80 28.62
C VAL A 655 -11.15 -17.06 28.69
N GLN A 656 -11.67 -17.53 29.83
CA GLN A 656 -13.10 -17.76 30.04
C GLN A 656 -13.87 -16.44 30.12
N THR A 657 -13.34 -15.41 30.78
CA THR A 657 -13.92 -14.06 30.80
C THR A 657 -13.97 -13.47 29.39
N ARG A 658 -12.90 -13.64 28.62
CA ARG A 658 -12.82 -13.21 27.21
C ARG A 658 -13.79 -13.99 26.32
N ARG A 659 -13.95 -15.31 26.53
CA ARG A 659 -14.92 -16.16 25.82
C ARG A 659 -16.36 -15.70 26.04
N LYS A 660 -16.73 -15.38 27.29
CA LYS A 660 -18.08 -14.92 27.66
C LYS A 660 -18.43 -13.54 27.09
N SER A 661 -17.45 -12.65 26.98
CA SER A 661 -17.63 -11.28 26.45
C SER A 661 -17.42 -11.17 24.93
N GLY A 662 -16.81 -12.18 24.29
CA GLY A 662 -16.42 -12.14 22.89
C GLY A 662 -17.52 -12.57 21.91
N THR A 663 -17.81 -11.72 20.93
CA THR A 663 -18.81 -11.98 19.87
C THR A 663 -18.50 -13.23 19.03
N LYS A 664 -17.21 -13.57 18.83
CA LYS A 664 -16.79 -14.74 18.05
C LYS A 664 -17.30 -16.06 18.65
N PHE A 665 -17.16 -16.25 19.96
CA PHE A 665 -17.63 -17.48 20.62
C PHE A 665 -19.15 -17.51 20.73
N GLN A 666 -19.78 -16.37 21.07
CA GLN A 666 -21.23 -16.22 21.11
C GLN A 666 -21.91 -16.54 19.75
N GLY A 667 -21.24 -16.26 18.64
CA GLY A 667 -21.73 -16.59 17.30
C GLY A 667 -21.48 -18.02 16.84
N LEU A 668 -20.65 -18.80 17.55
CA LEU A 668 -20.25 -20.17 17.16
C LEU A 668 -20.80 -21.26 18.09
N PHE A 669 -20.97 -20.98 19.38
CA PHE A 669 -21.37 -21.98 20.38
C PHE A 669 -22.63 -21.54 21.14
N PRO A 670 -23.47 -22.49 21.58
CA PRO A 670 -24.60 -22.18 22.45
C PRO A 670 -24.13 -21.72 23.83
N GLN A 671 -24.93 -20.89 24.51
CA GLN A 671 -24.57 -20.29 25.80
C GLN A 671 -24.16 -21.33 26.86
N ARG A 672 -24.81 -22.49 26.90
CA ARG A 672 -24.46 -23.60 27.81
C ARG A 672 -23.01 -24.07 27.67
N VAL A 673 -22.48 -24.08 26.44
CA VAL A 673 -21.10 -24.47 26.14
C VAL A 673 -20.16 -23.31 26.47
N ILE A 674 -20.57 -22.07 26.20
CA ILE A 674 -19.78 -20.88 26.56
C ILE A 674 -19.57 -20.77 28.07
N ASP A 675 -20.60 -21.08 28.87
CA ASP A 675 -20.55 -20.93 30.32
C ASP A 675 -19.73 -22.02 31.01
N ASP A 676 -19.66 -23.21 30.42
CA ASP A 676 -18.84 -24.33 30.88
C ASP A 676 -17.34 -24.10 30.56
N ALA A 677 -16.53 -23.96 31.61
CA ALA A 677 -15.09 -23.74 31.50
C ALA A 677 -14.35 -24.99 31.00
N ASP A 678 -14.85 -26.20 31.28
CA ASP A 678 -14.19 -27.45 30.86
C ASP A 678 -14.31 -27.66 29.36
N SER A 679 -15.40 -27.17 28.75
CA SER A 679 -15.58 -27.16 27.29
C SER A 679 -14.69 -26.16 26.53
N HIS A 680 -13.89 -25.32 27.22
CA HIS A 680 -13.05 -24.35 26.54
C HIS A 680 -11.98 -25.06 25.68
N PRO A 681 -11.75 -24.65 24.41
CA PRO A 681 -10.78 -25.32 23.52
C PRO A 681 -9.36 -25.49 24.08
N VAL A 682 -8.96 -24.60 24.99
CA VAL A 682 -7.67 -24.67 25.72
C VAL A 682 -7.47 -25.98 26.49
N ASN A 683 -8.55 -26.66 26.88
CA ASN A 683 -8.51 -27.94 27.60
C ASN A 683 -8.30 -29.16 26.69
N GLY A 684 -8.39 -28.99 25.38
CA GLY A 684 -8.22 -30.06 24.40
C GLY A 684 -6.99 -29.85 23.51
N ALA A 685 -6.61 -30.91 22.81
CA ALA A 685 -5.63 -30.83 21.73
C ALA A 685 -6.22 -29.99 20.57
N ARG A 686 -5.47 -29.01 20.08
CA ARG A 686 -5.96 -28.06 19.07
C ARG A 686 -4.89 -27.67 18.07
N ILE A 687 -5.31 -27.40 16.84
CA ILE A 687 -4.41 -27.01 15.76
C ILE A 687 -4.03 -25.55 15.95
N ALA A 688 -2.74 -25.28 16.10
CA ALA A 688 -2.18 -23.93 16.06
C ALA A 688 -1.30 -23.75 14.83
N PHE A 689 -1.16 -22.51 14.39
CA PHE A 689 -0.27 -22.14 13.31
C PHE A 689 0.54 -20.92 13.67
N ARG A 690 1.68 -20.76 13.01
CA ARG A 690 2.59 -19.65 13.23
C ARG A 690 2.16 -18.44 12.40
N ASP A 691 1.83 -17.34 13.07
CA ASP A 691 1.46 -16.08 12.42
C ASP A 691 2.69 -15.48 11.70
N VAL A 692 3.84 -15.40 12.37
CA VAL A 692 5.06 -14.79 11.79
C VAL A 692 5.80 -15.78 10.88
N SER A 693 5.64 -15.61 9.58
CA SER A 693 6.22 -16.45 8.52
C SER A 693 6.39 -15.68 7.21
N ARG A 694 7.36 -16.08 6.37
CA ARG A 694 7.63 -15.45 5.06
C ARG A 694 7.45 -16.42 3.90
N ALA A 695 7.18 -15.89 2.70
CA ALA A 695 7.18 -16.68 1.46
C ALA A 695 8.55 -17.27 1.11
N THR A 696 9.63 -16.71 1.66
CA THR A 696 11.01 -17.17 1.43
C THR A 696 11.56 -18.04 2.57
N ASP A 697 10.79 -18.27 3.63
CA ASP A 697 11.20 -19.19 4.68
C ASP A 697 11.16 -20.65 4.13
N SER A 698 11.82 -21.58 4.81
CA SER A 698 11.83 -23.00 4.40
C SER A 698 10.42 -23.56 4.25
N ARG A 699 9.52 -23.18 5.16
CA ARG A 699 8.08 -23.42 5.10
C ARG A 699 7.34 -22.13 5.43
N THR A 700 6.30 -21.82 4.65
CA THR A 700 5.46 -20.64 4.88
C THR A 700 4.31 -20.96 5.83
N VAL A 701 3.72 -22.16 5.72
CA VAL A 701 2.67 -22.61 6.64
C VAL A 701 3.28 -23.61 7.61
N LEU A 702 3.35 -23.20 8.88
CA LEU A 702 3.85 -24.02 9.98
C LEU A 702 2.73 -24.22 10.97
N SER A 703 2.23 -25.45 11.04
CA SER A 703 1.12 -25.82 11.91
C SER A 703 1.40 -27.09 12.71
N CYS A 704 0.85 -27.14 13.92
CA CYS A 704 1.08 -28.22 14.88
C CYS A 704 -0.18 -28.49 15.68
N LEU A 705 -0.33 -29.73 16.15
CA LEU A 705 -1.26 -30.06 17.21
C LEU A 705 -0.65 -29.62 18.56
N VAL A 706 -1.29 -28.66 19.22
CA VAL A 706 -0.88 -28.18 20.55
C VAL A 706 -1.57 -29.04 21.61
N PRO A 707 -0.84 -29.49 22.65
CA PRO A 707 -1.41 -30.34 23.67
C PRO A 707 -2.45 -29.61 24.54
N PRO A 708 -3.33 -30.36 25.21
CA PRO A 708 -4.22 -29.82 26.24
C PRO A 708 -3.51 -28.91 27.26
N ARG A 709 -4.23 -27.93 27.81
CA ARG A 709 -3.78 -27.05 28.90
C ARG A 709 -2.50 -26.27 28.60
N THR A 710 -2.30 -25.92 27.33
CA THR A 710 -1.13 -25.16 26.86
C THR A 710 -1.58 -23.84 26.27
N PRO A 711 -1.46 -22.70 26.99
CA PRO A 711 -1.91 -21.41 26.50
C PRO A 711 -1.05 -20.83 25.38
N LEU A 712 -1.62 -20.00 24.52
CA LEU A 712 -0.97 -19.48 23.31
C LEU A 712 -0.96 -17.94 23.23
N THR A 713 0.14 -17.34 22.78
CA THR A 713 0.21 -15.90 22.49
C THR A 713 -0.34 -15.56 21.10
N ASP A 714 -0.42 -14.26 20.79
CA ASP A 714 -1.06 -13.75 19.57
C ASP A 714 -0.34 -14.16 18.27
N LYS A 715 0.91 -14.62 18.39
CA LYS A 715 1.72 -15.16 17.28
C LYS A 715 1.58 -16.66 17.06
N ALA A 716 0.82 -17.34 17.91
CA ALA A 716 0.42 -18.75 17.79
C ALA A 716 -1.11 -18.88 17.80
N PRO A 717 -1.83 -18.26 16.85
CA PRO A 717 -3.27 -18.44 16.74
C PRO A 717 -3.65 -19.93 16.55
N TYR A 718 -4.82 -20.30 17.07
CA TYR A 718 -5.37 -21.65 16.93
C TYR A 718 -6.72 -21.66 16.22
N LEU A 719 -7.09 -22.83 15.71
CA LEU A 719 -8.35 -23.04 15.01
C LEU A 719 -9.46 -23.44 15.98
N ILE A 720 -10.56 -22.69 15.95
CA ILE A 720 -11.82 -23.04 16.60
C ILE A 720 -12.67 -23.78 15.58
N THR A 721 -13.23 -24.92 15.98
CA THR A 721 -14.24 -25.67 15.21
C THR A 721 -15.55 -25.65 15.99
N ALA A 722 -16.64 -25.21 15.35
CA ALA A 722 -17.96 -25.11 16.00
C ALA A 722 -18.60 -26.47 16.34
N ASP A 723 -18.18 -27.53 15.64
CA ASP A 723 -18.66 -28.90 15.83
C ASP A 723 -17.59 -29.80 16.47
N GLU A 724 -18.03 -30.91 17.06
CA GLU A 724 -17.18 -32.01 17.55
C GLU A 724 -16.57 -32.79 16.38
N TRP A 725 -15.62 -32.15 15.69
CA TRP A 725 -14.81 -32.80 14.68
C TRP A 725 -14.04 -33.95 15.31
N ARG A 726 -14.13 -35.13 14.69
CA ARG A 726 -13.31 -36.29 15.07
C ARG A 726 -11.84 -35.93 14.99
N ALA A 727 -11.03 -36.51 15.88
CA ALA A 727 -9.58 -36.34 15.89
C ALA A 727 -8.94 -36.60 14.51
N SER A 728 -9.38 -37.63 13.78
CA SER A 728 -8.89 -37.90 12.41
C SER A 728 -9.21 -36.80 11.39
N SER A 729 -10.36 -36.12 11.52
CA SER A 729 -10.72 -34.99 10.65
C SER A 729 -9.91 -33.73 10.98
N LYS A 730 -9.65 -33.47 12.27
CA LYS A 730 -8.73 -32.41 12.72
C LYS A 730 -7.32 -32.69 12.19
N ALA A 731 -6.84 -33.93 12.34
CA ALA A 731 -5.55 -34.36 11.83
C ALA A 731 -5.44 -34.18 10.31
N ALA A 732 -6.49 -34.49 9.55
CA ALA A 732 -6.50 -34.28 8.10
C ALA A 732 -6.38 -32.80 7.72
N VAL A 733 -7.02 -31.88 8.46
CA VAL A 733 -6.86 -30.43 8.24
C VAL A 733 -5.44 -29.98 8.55
N LEU A 734 -4.89 -30.43 9.68
CA LEU A 734 -3.48 -30.20 10.02
C LEU A 734 -2.55 -30.72 8.91
N ALA A 735 -2.88 -31.86 8.32
CA ALA A 735 -2.11 -32.46 7.24
C ALA A 735 -2.06 -31.59 6.00
N VAL A 736 -3.22 -31.14 5.51
CA VAL A 736 -3.29 -30.26 4.35
C VAL A 736 -2.57 -28.95 4.62
N MET A 737 -2.75 -28.34 5.80
CA MET A 737 -2.03 -27.11 6.17
C MET A 737 -0.50 -27.29 6.13
N ASN A 738 0.00 -28.49 6.45
CA ASN A 738 1.41 -28.83 6.40
C ASN A 738 1.88 -29.45 5.06
N SER A 739 1.00 -29.55 4.06
CA SER A 739 1.37 -30.11 2.75
C SER A 739 2.13 -29.10 1.86
N LEU A 740 2.94 -29.61 0.93
CA LEU A 740 3.68 -28.79 -0.04
C LEU A 740 2.77 -27.97 -0.95
N PRO A 741 1.68 -28.51 -1.56
CA PRO A 741 0.80 -27.70 -2.40
C PRO A 741 0.11 -26.56 -1.63
N PHE A 742 -0.33 -26.82 -0.39
CA PHE A 742 -0.96 -25.79 0.45
C PHE A 742 0.04 -24.71 0.93
N ASP A 743 1.28 -25.09 1.21
CA ASP A 743 2.36 -24.13 1.52
C ASP A 743 2.69 -23.28 0.29
N TRP A 744 2.72 -23.90 -0.90
CA TRP A 744 3.04 -23.23 -2.16
C TRP A 744 2.02 -22.15 -2.55
N GLN A 745 0.71 -22.40 -2.39
CA GLN A 745 -0.31 -21.35 -2.54
C GLN A 745 -0.12 -20.22 -1.53
N ALA A 746 0.21 -20.53 -0.26
CA ALA A 746 0.44 -19.51 0.76
C ALA A 746 1.62 -18.60 0.39
N ARG A 747 2.69 -19.15 -0.20
CA ARG A 747 3.85 -18.37 -0.70
C ARG A 747 3.46 -17.31 -1.73
N ARG A 748 2.35 -17.49 -2.45
CA ARG A 748 1.88 -16.52 -3.45
C ARG A 748 1.32 -15.25 -2.80
N TYR A 749 0.93 -15.32 -1.53
CA TYR A 749 0.25 -14.24 -0.81
C TYR A 749 1.01 -13.74 0.43
N VAL A 750 1.77 -14.59 1.13
CA VAL A 750 2.45 -14.20 2.38
C VAL A 750 3.69 -13.32 2.12
N GLU A 751 3.85 -12.25 2.90
CA GLU A 751 5.10 -11.47 2.94
C GLU A 751 5.88 -11.68 4.24
N THR A 752 5.26 -11.32 5.37
CA THR A 752 5.91 -11.34 6.69
C THR A 752 5.08 -12.02 7.76
N ASN A 753 3.78 -12.22 7.51
CA ASN A 753 2.86 -12.87 8.41
C ASN A 753 1.80 -13.65 7.61
N LEU A 754 1.49 -14.87 8.04
CA LEU A 754 0.32 -15.62 7.64
C LEU A 754 -0.88 -15.10 8.46
N THR A 755 -1.50 -14.04 7.95
CA THR A 755 -2.67 -13.43 8.62
C THR A 755 -3.92 -14.28 8.43
N TYR A 756 -4.95 -14.04 9.25
CA TYR A 756 -6.24 -14.74 9.14
C TYR A 756 -6.89 -14.50 7.78
N PHE A 757 -6.74 -13.29 7.29
CA PHE A 757 -7.20 -12.88 5.98
C PHE A 757 -6.58 -13.74 4.89
N ILE A 758 -5.24 -13.92 4.89
CA ILE A 758 -4.57 -14.77 3.92
C ILE A 758 -4.99 -16.23 4.10
N LEU A 759 -4.98 -16.74 5.33
CA LEU A 759 -5.34 -18.13 5.61
C LEU A 759 -6.76 -18.46 5.13
N ASN A 760 -7.72 -17.57 5.34
CA ASN A 760 -9.11 -17.76 4.91
C ASN A 760 -9.27 -17.81 3.38
N MET A 761 -8.37 -17.20 2.61
CA MET A 761 -8.39 -17.24 1.15
C MET A 761 -7.84 -18.54 0.57
N LEU A 762 -6.98 -19.23 1.32
CA LEU A 762 -6.36 -20.48 0.90
C LEU A 762 -7.41 -21.58 0.70
N CYS A 763 -7.21 -22.41 -0.30
CA CYS A 763 -8.11 -23.51 -0.64
C CYS A 763 -7.54 -24.85 -0.19
N PHE A 764 -8.43 -25.81 0.05
CA PHE A 764 -8.19 -27.22 0.33
C PHE A 764 -8.52 -28.04 -0.92
N PRO A 765 -7.94 -29.24 -1.11
CA PRO A 765 -8.24 -30.07 -2.26
C PRO A 765 -9.72 -30.48 -2.32
N LYS A 766 -10.17 -30.95 -3.49
CA LYS A 766 -11.57 -31.33 -3.69
C LYS A 766 -11.92 -32.55 -2.82
N TRP A 767 -13.09 -32.52 -2.18
CA TRP A 767 -13.49 -33.57 -1.24
C TRP A 767 -13.60 -34.96 -1.86
N GLY A 768 -14.10 -35.07 -3.10
CA GLY A 768 -14.40 -36.35 -3.75
C GLY A 768 -13.18 -37.14 -4.22
N ASP A 769 -12.10 -36.45 -4.56
CA ASP A 769 -10.93 -37.04 -5.22
C ASP A 769 -9.77 -37.29 -4.25
N THR A 770 -9.94 -36.95 -2.97
CA THR A 770 -8.86 -36.96 -1.96
C THR A 770 -9.12 -38.05 -0.91
N ASN A 771 -8.10 -38.86 -0.59
CA ASN A 771 -8.19 -39.87 0.46
C ASN A 771 -8.02 -39.27 1.87
N TRP A 772 -9.04 -38.55 2.34
CA TRP A 772 -9.05 -37.87 3.63
C TRP A 772 -8.84 -38.78 4.84
N GLN A 773 -9.32 -40.02 4.75
CA GLN A 773 -9.15 -41.00 5.82
C GLN A 773 -7.66 -41.31 6.02
N ARG A 774 -6.96 -41.68 4.95
CA ARG A 774 -5.54 -42.01 4.99
C ARG A 774 -4.69 -40.81 5.44
N ILE A 775 -4.99 -39.63 4.91
CA ILE A 775 -4.34 -38.38 5.32
C ILE A 775 -4.51 -38.12 6.82
N GLY A 776 -5.73 -38.28 7.34
CA GLY A 776 -6.04 -38.08 8.75
C GLY A 776 -5.35 -39.08 9.68
N GLU A 777 -5.32 -40.36 9.31
CA GLU A 777 -4.64 -41.42 10.07
C GLU A 777 -3.14 -41.12 10.20
N PHE A 778 -2.47 -40.78 9.09
CA PHE A 778 -1.04 -40.48 9.09
C PHE A 778 -0.70 -39.20 9.85
N ALA A 779 -1.49 -38.15 9.69
CA ALA A 779 -1.28 -36.91 10.42
C ALA A 779 -1.52 -37.07 11.92
N ALA A 780 -2.46 -37.93 12.33
CA ALA A 780 -2.68 -38.25 13.73
C ALA A 780 -1.45 -38.96 14.33
N GLN A 781 -0.87 -39.92 13.61
CA GLN A 781 0.39 -40.59 14.02
C GLN A 781 1.56 -39.61 14.10
N LEU A 782 1.69 -38.70 13.13
CA LEU A 782 2.75 -37.68 13.12
C LEU A 782 2.64 -36.70 14.30
N SER A 783 1.41 -36.38 14.73
CA SER A 783 1.16 -35.32 15.71
C SER A 783 1.05 -35.83 17.16
N SER A 784 0.74 -37.11 17.35
CA SER A 784 0.59 -37.74 18.67
C SER A 784 1.92 -38.23 19.21
N VAL A 785 2.85 -37.30 19.48
CA VAL A 785 4.26 -37.62 19.78
C VAL A 785 4.49 -38.22 21.17
N ASP A 786 3.61 -37.96 22.14
CA ASP A 786 3.75 -38.40 23.53
C ASP A 786 2.39 -38.53 24.25
N GLU A 787 2.43 -38.91 25.52
CA GLU A 787 1.25 -39.18 26.35
C GLU A 787 0.27 -38.01 26.47
N ARG A 788 0.70 -36.76 26.24
CA ARG A 788 -0.18 -35.58 26.28
C ARG A 788 -1.24 -35.62 25.17
N PHE A 789 -1.03 -36.45 24.15
CA PHE A 789 -1.93 -36.64 23.02
C PHE A 789 -2.69 -37.97 23.07
N ALA A 790 -2.60 -38.75 24.17
CA ALA A 790 -3.21 -40.07 24.28
C ALA A 790 -4.71 -40.07 23.96
N ASP A 791 -5.46 -39.10 24.47
CA ASP A 791 -6.90 -38.97 24.20
C ASP A 791 -7.19 -38.73 22.71
N PHE A 792 -6.38 -37.88 22.07
CA PHE A 792 -6.52 -37.56 20.65
C PHE A 792 -6.15 -38.77 19.76
N ALA A 793 -5.08 -39.49 20.12
CA ALA A 793 -4.64 -40.69 19.41
C ALA A 793 -5.68 -41.81 19.50
N ALA A 794 -6.23 -42.04 20.70
CA ALA A 794 -7.29 -43.02 20.92
C ALA A 794 -8.56 -42.69 20.12
N GLU A 795 -8.98 -41.42 20.09
CA GLU A 795 -10.12 -40.97 19.29
C GLU A 795 -9.87 -41.13 17.77
N ALA A 796 -8.63 -40.91 17.32
CA ALA A 796 -8.24 -41.09 15.92
C ALA A 796 -8.02 -42.56 15.53
N GLY A 797 -7.97 -43.49 16.49
CA GLY A 797 -7.70 -44.91 16.26
C GLY A 797 -6.25 -45.22 15.91
N VAL A 798 -5.29 -44.44 16.45
CA VAL A 798 -3.85 -44.60 16.20
C VAL A 798 -3.07 -44.69 17.51
N ASP A 799 -1.88 -45.28 17.47
CA ASP A 799 -0.95 -45.26 18.59
C ASP A 799 -0.27 -43.88 18.73
N TYR A 800 0.10 -43.52 19.96
CA TYR A 800 0.92 -42.34 20.25
C TYR A 800 2.36 -42.76 20.58
N GLY A 801 3.33 -41.90 20.25
CA GLY A 801 4.74 -42.13 20.55
C GLY A 801 5.67 -41.50 19.51
N PRO A 802 6.98 -41.44 19.82
CA PRO A 802 7.95 -40.87 18.89
C PRO A 802 8.10 -41.76 17.66
N LEU A 803 8.09 -41.14 16.48
CA LEU A 803 8.42 -41.79 15.22
C LEU A 803 9.91 -41.63 14.90
N THR A 804 10.48 -42.58 14.18
CA THR A 804 11.81 -42.39 13.58
C THR A 804 11.75 -41.34 12.46
N ASN A 805 12.87 -40.68 12.16
CA ASN A 805 12.91 -39.70 11.06
C ASN A 805 12.47 -40.30 9.71
N ALA A 806 12.81 -41.56 9.44
CA ALA A 806 12.41 -42.25 8.22
C ALA A 806 10.89 -42.49 8.16
N GLU A 807 10.26 -42.90 9.26
CA GLU A 807 8.81 -43.06 9.34
C GLU A 807 8.07 -41.72 9.25
N HIS A 808 8.67 -40.68 9.81
CA HIS A 808 8.15 -39.31 9.77
C HIS A 808 8.15 -38.79 8.32
N ASP A 809 9.27 -38.91 7.61
CA ASP A 809 9.39 -38.45 6.22
C ASP A 809 8.54 -39.30 5.26
N ASP A 810 8.45 -40.62 5.45
CA ASP A 810 7.59 -41.47 4.61
C ASP A 810 6.11 -41.11 4.70
N LYS A 811 5.60 -40.86 5.92
CA LYS A 811 4.20 -40.45 6.12
C LYS A 811 3.94 -39.06 5.56
N ARG A 812 4.87 -38.11 5.74
CA ARG A 812 4.76 -36.77 5.16
C ARG A 812 4.75 -36.83 3.63
N ALA A 813 5.63 -37.65 3.03
CA ALA A 813 5.70 -37.79 1.59
C ALA A 813 4.41 -38.40 1.01
N GLU A 814 3.82 -39.39 1.68
CA GLU A 814 2.52 -39.96 1.28
C GLU A 814 1.37 -38.95 1.42
N ILE A 815 1.36 -38.13 2.49
CA ILE A 815 0.40 -37.02 2.63
C ILE A 815 0.55 -36.02 1.49
N ASP A 816 1.77 -35.57 1.18
CA ASP A 816 2.04 -34.61 0.11
C ASP A 816 1.57 -35.13 -1.24
N ALA A 817 1.81 -36.42 -1.53
CA ALA A 817 1.35 -37.08 -2.75
C ALA A 817 -0.19 -37.14 -2.84
N LEU A 818 -0.87 -37.58 -1.76
CA LEU A 818 -2.33 -37.65 -1.72
C LEU A 818 -2.98 -36.27 -1.83
N VAL A 819 -2.40 -35.24 -1.21
CA VAL A 819 -2.89 -33.87 -1.30
C VAL A 819 -2.67 -33.31 -2.71
N ALA A 820 -1.51 -33.56 -3.33
CA ALA A 820 -1.25 -33.17 -4.72
C ALA A 820 -2.25 -33.82 -5.68
N GLN A 821 -2.57 -35.10 -5.50
CA GLN A 821 -3.58 -35.81 -6.29
C GLN A 821 -4.98 -35.19 -6.08
N GLY A 822 -5.32 -34.86 -4.83
CA GLY A 822 -6.58 -34.19 -4.49
C GLY A 822 -6.78 -32.81 -5.12
N TYR A 823 -5.69 -32.14 -5.49
CA TYR A 823 -5.71 -30.90 -6.26
C TYR A 823 -5.75 -31.10 -7.78
N GLY A 824 -5.57 -32.34 -8.27
CA GLY A 824 -5.50 -32.65 -9.70
C GLY A 824 -4.20 -32.20 -10.35
N LEU A 825 -3.10 -32.19 -9.60
CA LEU A 825 -1.77 -31.95 -10.14
C LEU A 825 -1.28 -33.15 -10.95
N ASP A 826 -0.37 -32.93 -11.89
CA ASP A 826 0.43 -33.99 -12.50
C ASP A 826 1.87 -34.03 -11.94
N VAL A 827 2.65 -35.03 -12.33
CA VAL A 827 4.04 -35.22 -11.86
C VAL A 827 4.92 -34.03 -12.23
N ASP A 828 4.75 -33.46 -13.42
CA ASP A 828 5.58 -32.36 -13.88
C ASP A 828 5.25 -31.08 -13.10
N GLU A 829 3.97 -30.81 -12.84
CA GLU A 829 3.49 -29.71 -11.99
C GLU A 829 3.96 -29.85 -10.55
N LEU A 830 3.93 -31.06 -10.00
CA LEU A 830 4.45 -31.35 -8.66
C LEU A 830 5.96 -31.08 -8.59
N ARG A 831 6.73 -31.52 -9.60
CA ARG A 831 8.16 -31.20 -9.72
C ARG A 831 8.41 -29.70 -9.86
N PHE A 832 7.53 -28.99 -10.56
CA PHE A 832 7.60 -27.54 -10.69
C PHE A 832 7.35 -26.85 -9.34
N ILE A 833 6.39 -27.31 -8.53
CA ILE A 833 6.17 -26.78 -7.18
C ILE A 833 7.47 -26.86 -6.34
N PHE A 834 8.24 -27.95 -6.47
CA PHE A 834 9.49 -28.11 -5.73
C PHE A 834 10.57 -27.07 -6.08
N THR A 835 10.53 -26.45 -7.27
CA THR A 835 11.54 -25.45 -7.66
C THR A 835 11.44 -24.17 -6.85
N ASP A 836 10.27 -23.90 -6.26
CA ASP A 836 10.03 -22.75 -5.40
C ASP A 836 10.40 -22.98 -3.92
N PHE A 837 10.80 -24.22 -3.59
CA PHE A 837 11.36 -24.56 -2.29
C PHE A 837 12.87 -24.72 -2.39
N THR A 838 13.56 -24.27 -1.37
CA THR A 838 15.01 -24.45 -1.26
C THR A 838 15.35 -25.91 -0.97
N PHE A 839 16.54 -26.36 -1.36
CA PHE A 839 16.97 -27.76 -1.16
C PHE A 839 17.16 -28.14 0.31
N ASP A 840 17.42 -27.17 1.20
CA ASP A 840 17.43 -27.39 2.65
C ASP A 840 16.01 -27.59 3.21
N ALA A 841 15.00 -26.94 2.61
CA ALA A 841 13.61 -27.06 3.03
C ALA A 841 12.95 -28.35 2.54
N VAL A 842 13.20 -28.71 1.28
CA VAL A 842 12.68 -29.90 0.63
C VAL A 842 13.85 -30.60 -0.06
N PRO A 843 14.58 -31.47 0.66
CA PRO A 843 15.75 -32.17 0.11
C PRO A 843 15.43 -33.07 -1.07
N GLU A 844 16.42 -33.34 -1.92
CA GLU A 844 16.22 -34.14 -3.15
C GLU A 844 15.64 -35.53 -2.86
N HIS A 845 16.15 -36.23 -1.83
CA HIS A 845 15.63 -37.54 -1.45
C HIS A 845 14.14 -37.52 -1.08
N TYR A 846 13.69 -36.43 -0.43
CA TYR A 846 12.28 -36.26 -0.08
C TYR A 846 11.43 -35.96 -1.31
N ARG A 847 11.94 -35.12 -2.25
CA ARG A 847 11.27 -34.86 -3.53
C ARG A 847 11.04 -36.14 -4.32
N GLU A 848 12.07 -36.97 -4.43
CA GLU A 848 12.01 -38.28 -5.10
C GLU A 848 11.00 -39.21 -4.43
N GLN A 849 10.98 -39.25 -3.08
CA GLN A 849 10.03 -40.05 -2.32
C GLN A 849 8.58 -39.60 -2.55
N VAL A 850 8.31 -38.28 -2.55
CA VAL A 850 6.97 -37.74 -2.84
C VAL A 850 6.54 -38.11 -4.27
N VAL A 851 7.42 -37.98 -5.27
CA VAL A 851 7.10 -38.34 -6.66
C VAL A 851 6.83 -39.83 -6.80
N ALA A 852 7.65 -40.70 -6.20
CA ALA A 852 7.44 -42.14 -6.24
C ALA A 852 6.11 -42.56 -5.60
N LYS A 853 5.73 -41.92 -4.49
CA LYS A 853 4.41 -42.11 -3.86
C LYS A 853 3.30 -41.60 -4.76
N PHE A 854 3.48 -40.45 -5.41
CA PHE A 854 2.50 -39.86 -6.31
C PHE A 854 2.25 -40.72 -7.55
N GLU A 855 3.29 -41.26 -8.19
CA GLU A 855 3.18 -42.15 -9.36
C GLU A 855 2.53 -43.51 -9.02
N ALA A 856 2.52 -43.90 -7.75
CA ALA A 856 1.88 -45.13 -7.29
C ALA A 856 0.37 -44.98 -7.02
N LEU A 857 -0.14 -43.74 -6.93
CA LEU A 857 -1.56 -43.40 -6.73
C LEU A 857 -2.29 -43.29 -8.07
#